data_AF-A0A8H4IIC1-F1
#
_entry.id   AF-A0A8H4IIC1-F1
#
_cell.length_a   1.000
_cell.length_b   1.000
_cell.length_c   1.000
_cell.angle_alpha   90.00
_cell.angle_beta   90.00
_cell.angle_gamma   90.00
#
_symmetry.space_group_name_H-M   'P 1'
#
loop_
_entity.id
_entity.type
_entity.pdbx_description
1 polymer ?
#
loop_
_entity_poly.entity_id
_entity_poly.type
_entity_poly.pdbx_seq_one_letter_code
_entity_poly.pdbx_strand_id
1 'polypeptide(L)'
;MAAATKTLVLVTGATSGIGLELVAQLMAKGSYHVLAGARSAEKGQTTVKDLQSRSLPGSVELLLIDATDDSAIERAAADVERNHGKLDILVNNAATAAMDLPLRQQLQESFNTNATGPAIIAKAFGPLLKKSSASPKIVNVSSGLGSIGRALDRSSPMYGVQEVQYRASKAALNMITACQYVEYEPAGIKVFAYCPGFTVSNLGPYNDAEHGARATSESVVSLVELLEGKRDKGVGKFLHNTGEYPCTHYLLSLLQLAGTAIGQAQAPAEAGAGSLISSQDRVYTGDQSSNTITVIDPGTNSVLGTISLGSTRLSDVIGPQYIRSVNSHGLGFSRDGKYIVSTSVTSNTVTVIRTLDNSIVSQTFTDRQAHEALFAADNRTIWVGTRGVDHVSVVDGLSGGVIETIPSYGGPILFNPDGTIAYVNHIRSPYIHVLDVASRQTIANITGLNHTFSSDMMLSADGKRLWAAHKMVGTVSVVSTDSRKVISVLPTGPETNHPNFATINGTTYGFVSVAGADATKVYHQPDPEQPPTFVTTIRSSGIQPHGLWPSADNTRLYLVNEHSDTVDVVDLTTPTFDILHTLDVGQEGQALVYVSNAVPSGNGTQNLGTQGLAGAPAVNKLVAVNGSASHPNATALVTVRPEVGLDMFQVIGRNLRLNATYEVSAACRACSGVKIPLLEFTAAVPTPGEARCATAPQVLGFFKFNGVYDVDSLEVYEK
;
A
#
# COMPACT_ATOMS: atom_id res chain seq x y z
N MET A 1 48.23 6.11 -32.58
CA MET A 1 47.16 5.88 -31.60
C MET A 1 46.60 7.23 -31.21
N ALA A 2 45.33 7.53 -31.48
CA ALA A 2 44.71 8.73 -30.94
C ALA A 2 44.74 8.62 -29.42
N ALA A 3 45.32 9.62 -28.74
CA ALA A 3 45.33 9.64 -27.27
C ALA A 3 43.87 9.54 -26.78
N ALA A 4 43.57 8.55 -25.94
CA ALA A 4 42.24 8.38 -25.39
C ALA A 4 41.81 9.70 -24.71
N THR A 5 40.64 10.21 -25.09
CA THR A 5 40.11 11.47 -24.55
C THR A 5 39.88 11.33 -23.06
N LYS A 6 40.64 12.08 -22.24
CA LYS A 6 40.53 12.05 -20.77
C LYS A 6 39.16 12.59 -20.34
N THR A 7 38.60 12.02 -19.27
CA THR A 7 37.37 12.51 -18.63
C THR A 7 37.65 13.85 -17.94
N LEU A 8 36.90 14.89 -18.29
CA LEU A 8 37.08 16.25 -17.78
C LEU A 8 36.29 16.46 -16.49
N VAL A 9 36.98 16.75 -15.39
CA VAL A 9 36.38 16.88 -14.06
C VAL A 9 36.68 18.25 -13.46
N LEU A 10 35.65 18.99 -13.05
CA LEU A 10 35.81 20.20 -12.24
C LEU A 10 35.65 19.86 -10.76
N VAL A 11 36.65 20.17 -9.94
CA VAL A 11 36.58 20.06 -8.48
C VAL A 11 36.70 21.45 -7.87
N THR A 12 35.66 21.95 -7.21
CA THR A 12 35.73 23.25 -6.51
C THR A 12 36.40 23.11 -5.14
N GLY A 13 37.11 24.14 -4.68
CA GLY A 13 37.84 24.08 -3.40
C GLY A 13 39.01 23.09 -3.45
N ALA A 14 39.72 23.03 -4.58
CA ALA A 14 40.76 22.04 -4.85
C ALA A 14 42.12 22.32 -4.16
N THR A 15 42.26 23.42 -3.42
CA THR A 15 43.55 23.85 -2.85
C THR A 15 43.91 23.21 -1.51
N SER A 16 42.98 22.50 -0.86
CA SER A 16 43.22 21.88 0.45
C SER A 16 42.27 20.71 0.73
N GLY A 17 42.57 19.93 1.77
CA GLY A 17 41.68 18.91 2.33
C GLY A 17 41.19 17.88 1.30
N ILE A 18 39.88 17.61 1.34
CA ILE A 18 39.20 16.62 0.47
C ILE A 18 39.38 16.96 -1.02
N GLY A 19 39.29 18.24 -1.39
CA GLY A 19 39.39 18.64 -2.80
C GLY A 19 40.77 18.39 -3.39
N LEU A 20 41.83 18.76 -2.66
CA LEU A 20 43.21 18.52 -3.07
C LEU A 20 43.51 17.02 -3.22
N GLU A 21 43.08 16.23 -2.25
CA GLU A 21 43.28 14.78 -2.28
C GLU A 21 42.50 14.13 -3.44
N LEU A 22 41.26 14.56 -3.69
CA LEU A 22 40.48 14.09 -4.83
C LEU A 22 41.18 14.38 -6.17
N VAL A 23 41.75 15.59 -6.33
CA VAL A 23 42.51 15.91 -7.55
C VAL A 23 43.72 14.99 -7.68
N ALA A 24 44.49 14.77 -6.61
CA ALA A 24 45.65 13.88 -6.63
C ALA A 24 45.27 12.43 -6.99
N GLN A 25 44.20 11.87 -6.41
CA GLN A 25 43.75 10.51 -6.70
C GLN A 25 43.18 10.36 -8.11
N LEU A 26 42.43 11.35 -8.61
CA LEU A 26 41.96 11.36 -10.01
C LEU A 26 43.14 11.45 -10.99
N MET A 27 44.15 12.27 -10.69
CA MET A 27 45.38 12.32 -11.49
C MET A 27 46.12 10.98 -11.46
N ALA A 28 46.20 10.29 -10.32
CA ALA A 28 46.86 8.99 -10.21
C ALA A 28 46.21 7.90 -11.10
N LYS A 29 44.92 8.02 -11.43
CA LYS A 29 44.22 7.09 -12.34
C LYS A 29 44.61 7.23 -13.81
N GLY A 30 45.16 8.37 -14.22
CA GLY A 30 45.62 8.62 -15.60
C GLY A 30 44.52 8.95 -16.62
N SER A 31 43.29 8.50 -16.40
CA SER A 31 42.14 8.71 -17.29
C SER A 31 41.46 10.08 -17.16
N TYR A 32 41.91 10.93 -16.24
CA TYR A 32 41.26 12.22 -15.94
C TYR A 32 42.12 13.44 -16.30
N HIS A 33 41.44 14.48 -16.77
CA HIS A 33 41.92 15.85 -16.79
C HIS A 33 41.11 16.65 -15.78
N VAL A 34 41.77 17.22 -14.77
CA VAL A 34 41.10 17.86 -13.63
C VAL A 34 41.26 19.38 -13.71
N LEU A 35 40.14 20.09 -13.72
CA LEU A 35 40.07 21.53 -13.51
C LEU A 35 40.06 21.76 -11.99
N ALA A 36 41.20 22.18 -11.44
CA ALA A 36 41.35 22.48 -10.01
C ALA A 36 40.76 23.87 -9.73
N GLY A 37 39.51 23.90 -9.27
CA GLY A 37 38.77 25.12 -8.95
C GLY A 37 39.30 25.81 -7.69
N ALA A 38 39.74 27.06 -7.82
CA ALA A 38 40.23 27.86 -6.70
C ALA A 38 39.81 29.33 -6.80
N ARG A 39 39.43 29.93 -5.66
CA ARG A 39 39.11 31.36 -5.59
C ARG A 39 40.35 32.28 -5.58
N SER A 40 41.49 31.77 -5.15
CA SER A 40 42.76 32.52 -5.08
C SER A 40 43.71 32.02 -6.16
N ALA A 41 44.12 32.92 -7.06
CA ALA A 41 45.05 32.58 -8.13
C ALA A 41 46.41 32.12 -7.61
N GLU A 42 46.94 32.79 -6.58
CA GLU A 42 48.24 32.44 -5.99
C GLU A 42 48.23 31.04 -5.35
N LYS A 43 47.23 30.75 -4.50
CA LYS A 43 47.10 29.42 -3.88
C LYS A 43 46.82 28.35 -4.92
N GLY A 44 45.92 28.62 -5.86
CA GLY A 44 45.59 27.73 -6.96
C GLY A 44 46.81 27.36 -7.81
N GLN A 45 47.61 28.36 -8.21
CA GLN A 45 48.81 28.15 -9.02
C GLN A 45 49.87 27.35 -8.26
N THR A 46 50.03 27.61 -6.96
CA THR A 46 50.93 26.85 -6.09
C THR A 46 50.50 25.38 -6.00
N THR A 47 49.21 25.12 -5.74
CA THR A 47 48.65 23.76 -5.69
C THR A 47 48.82 23.01 -7.02
N VAL A 48 48.52 23.66 -8.15
CA VAL A 48 48.65 23.03 -9.47
C VAL A 48 50.11 22.70 -9.78
N LYS A 49 51.06 23.60 -9.48
CA LYS A 49 52.49 23.33 -9.64
C LYS A 49 52.96 22.14 -8.78
N ASP A 50 52.51 22.09 -7.54
CA ASP A 50 52.81 20.96 -6.65
C ASP A 50 52.28 19.64 -7.23
N LEU A 51 50.99 19.58 -7.60
CA LEU A 51 50.38 18.39 -8.19
C LEU A 51 51.06 17.95 -9.49
N GLN A 52 51.45 18.89 -10.35
CA GLN A 52 52.20 18.60 -11.58
C GLN A 52 53.60 18.06 -11.29
N SER A 53 54.28 18.54 -10.23
CA SER A 53 55.60 18.05 -9.82
C SER A 53 55.59 16.59 -9.35
N ARG A 54 54.43 16.09 -8.88
CA ARG A 54 54.23 14.69 -8.45
C ARG A 54 54.28 13.69 -9.61
N SER A 55 54.36 14.14 -10.87
CA SER A 55 54.51 13.30 -12.06
C SER A 55 53.46 12.18 -12.19
N LEU A 56 52.21 12.48 -11.82
CA LEU A 56 51.07 11.57 -11.94
C LEU A 56 50.60 11.44 -13.41
N PRO A 57 50.02 10.30 -13.83
CA PRO A 57 49.67 10.04 -15.24
C PRO A 57 48.50 10.91 -15.78
N GLY A 58 47.68 11.45 -14.90
CA GLY A 58 46.60 12.39 -15.23
C GLY A 58 47.13 13.80 -15.51
N SER A 59 46.23 14.74 -15.71
CA SER A 59 46.60 16.15 -15.95
C SER A 59 45.72 17.06 -15.12
N VAL A 60 46.25 18.21 -14.72
CA VAL A 60 45.54 19.22 -13.93
C VAL A 60 45.89 20.60 -14.43
N GLU A 61 44.90 21.49 -14.41
CA GLU A 61 45.09 22.93 -14.61
C GLU A 61 44.23 23.73 -13.63
N LEU A 62 44.56 25.02 -13.49
CA LEU A 62 43.87 25.93 -12.61
C LEU A 62 42.62 26.48 -13.31
N LEU A 63 41.47 26.40 -12.63
CA LEU A 63 40.28 27.18 -12.99
C LEU A 63 39.98 28.17 -11.87
N LEU A 64 39.97 29.46 -12.18
CA LEU A 64 39.54 30.47 -11.21
C LEU A 64 38.02 30.44 -11.09
N ILE A 65 37.54 30.07 -9.91
CA ILE A 65 36.11 30.03 -9.61
C ILE A 65 35.92 30.29 -8.11
N ASP A 66 35.05 31.24 -7.79
CA ASP A 66 34.59 31.49 -6.43
C ASP A 66 33.11 31.16 -6.34
N ALA A 67 32.73 30.30 -5.41
CA ALA A 67 31.35 29.86 -5.22
C ALA A 67 30.44 30.99 -4.73
N THR A 68 30.99 32.11 -4.28
CA THR A 68 30.22 33.26 -3.79
C THR A 68 30.17 34.45 -4.75
N ASP A 69 30.68 34.30 -5.99
CA ASP A 69 30.70 35.35 -7.01
C ASP A 69 30.12 34.82 -8.34
N ASP A 70 28.87 35.18 -8.63
CA ASP A 70 28.15 34.77 -9.83
C ASP A 70 28.90 35.14 -11.12
N SER A 71 29.54 36.31 -11.17
CA SER A 71 30.33 36.74 -12.34
C SER A 71 31.61 35.91 -12.49
N ALA A 72 32.21 35.45 -11.39
CA ALA A 72 33.33 34.50 -11.46
C ALA A 72 32.87 33.12 -11.96
N ILE A 73 31.70 32.65 -11.52
CA ILE A 73 31.11 31.37 -11.96
C ILE A 73 30.80 31.40 -13.46
N GLU A 74 30.16 32.46 -13.95
CA GLU A 74 29.83 32.62 -15.37
C GLU A 74 31.08 32.68 -16.25
N ARG A 75 32.11 33.45 -15.84
CA ARG A 75 33.40 33.48 -16.54
C ARG A 75 34.07 32.12 -16.56
N ALA A 76 34.06 31.38 -15.45
CA ALA A 76 34.62 30.05 -15.39
C ALA A 76 33.91 29.07 -16.34
N ALA A 77 32.57 29.12 -16.41
CA ALA A 77 31.80 28.30 -17.34
C ALA A 77 32.12 28.65 -18.80
N ALA A 78 32.19 29.95 -19.14
CA ALA A 78 32.56 30.41 -20.48
C ALA A 78 34.00 30.03 -20.87
N ASP A 79 34.93 30.07 -19.93
CA ASP A 79 36.32 29.65 -20.13
C ASP A 79 36.41 28.14 -20.40
N VAL A 80 35.66 27.32 -19.66
CA VAL A 80 35.60 25.87 -19.89
C VAL A 80 34.95 25.54 -21.23
N GLU A 81 33.87 26.25 -21.59
CA GLU A 81 33.24 26.11 -22.90
C GLU A 81 34.22 26.42 -24.04
N ARG A 82 34.96 27.53 -23.92
CA ARG A 82 35.90 27.97 -24.95
C ARG A 82 37.10 27.03 -25.09
N ASN A 83 37.63 26.53 -23.97
CA ASN A 83 38.88 25.76 -23.97
C ASN A 83 38.67 24.25 -24.13
N HIS A 84 37.52 23.70 -23.70
CA HIS A 84 37.26 22.25 -23.71
C HIS A 84 35.94 21.85 -24.39
N GLY A 85 35.00 22.79 -24.58
CA GLY A 85 33.73 22.55 -25.26
C GLY A 85 32.68 21.77 -24.48
N LYS A 86 33.05 21.08 -23.38
CA LYS A 86 32.17 20.26 -22.53
C LYS A 86 32.68 20.21 -21.09
N LEU A 87 31.92 19.57 -20.22
CA LEU A 87 32.34 19.10 -18.90
C LEU A 87 31.76 17.70 -18.69
N ASP A 88 32.52 16.74 -18.16
CA ASP A 88 32.00 15.39 -17.91
C ASP A 88 31.52 15.23 -16.46
N ILE A 89 32.25 15.78 -15.49
CA ILE A 89 31.91 15.65 -14.06
C ILE A 89 32.09 17.00 -13.36
N LEU A 90 31.07 17.42 -12.62
CA LEU A 90 31.12 18.56 -11.69
C LEU A 90 31.14 18.04 -10.25
N VAL A 91 32.15 18.39 -9.48
CA VAL A 91 32.26 18.12 -8.04
C VAL A 91 32.24 19.44 -7.26
N ASN A 92 31.10 19.75 -6.65
CA ASN A 92 30.93 20.88 -5.76
C ASN A 92 31.45 20.51 -4.36
N ASN A 93 32.73 20.77 -4.11
CA ASN A 93 33.43 20.42 -2.87
C ASN A 93 33.74 21.63 -1.96
N ALA A 94 33.84 22.84 -2.49
CA ALA A 94 34.11 24.03 -1.68
C ALA A 94 33.12 24.15 -0.50
N ALA A 95 33.65 24.41 0.71
CA ALA A 95 32.85 24.53 1.92
C ALA A 95 33.52 25.41 2.99
N THR A 96 32.71 25.99 3.87
CA THR A 96 33.13 26.74 5.07
C THR A 96 32.17 26.48 6.24
N ALA A 97 32.70 26.47 7.48
CA ALA A 97 31.90 26.40 8.71
C ALA A 97 31.68 27.79 9.37
N ALA A 98 32.40 28.83 8.92
CA ALA A 98 32.26 30.23 9.33
C ALA A 98 32.12 30.44 10.86
N MET A 99 33.01 29.88 11.68
CA MET A 99 32.83 29.79 13.14
C MET A 99 33.14 31.08 13.94
N ASP A 100 33.90 32.02 13.38
CA ASP A 100 34.40 33.20 14.11
C ASP A 100 33.64 34.51 13.82
N LEU A 101 32.43 34.43 13.28
CA LEU A 101 31.61 35.60 12.92
C LEU A 101 30.34 35.72 13.77
N PRO A 102 29.66 36.87 13.80
CA PRO A 102 28.30 36.97 14.34
C PRO A 102 27.33 36.04 13.58
N LEU A 103 26.38 35.41 14.29
CA LEU A 103 25.51 34.34 13.76
C LEU A 103 24.89 34.65 12.37
N ARG A 104 24.40 35.88 12.14
CA ARG A 104 23.84 36.27 10.84
C ARG A 104 24.86 36.13 9.70
N GLN A 105 26.09 36.57 9.94
CA GLN A 105 27.18 36.48 8.97
C GLN A 105 27.63 35.02 8.81
N GLN A 106 27.69 34.25 9.90
CA GLN A 106 27.98 32.81 9.82
C GLN A 106 27.02 32.08 8.89
N LEU A 107 25.71 32.32 9.07
CA LEU A 107 24.64 31.77 8.23
C LEU A 107 24.80 32.21 6.78
N GLN A 108 25.00 33.50 6.53
CA GLN A 108 25.11 34.04 5.18
C GLN A 108 26.33 33.48 4.43
N GLU A 109 27.50 33.43 5.07
CA GLU A 109 28.72 32.91 4.45
C GLU A 109 28.66 31.40 4.20
N SER A 110 28.12 30.65 5.17
CA SER A 110 27.91 29.21 5.02
C SER A 110 26.89 28.89 3.92
N PHE A 111 25.77 29.62 3.85
CA PHE A 111 24.78 29.41 2.78
C PHE A 111 25.35 29.77 1.40
N ASN A 112 26.05 30.89 1.28
CA ASN A 112 26.64 31.34 0.03
C ASN A 112 27.62 30.30 -0.52
N THR A 113 28.55 29.82 0.31
CA THR A 113 29.59 28.88 -0.13
C THR A 113 29.06 27.46 -0.26
N ASN A 114 28.26 26.98 0.70
CA ASN A 114 27.91 25.56 0.80
C ASN A 114 26.62 25.19 0.08
N ALA A 115 25.73 26.13 -0.26
CA ALA A 115 24.41 25.86 -0.80
C ALA A 115 24.10 26.62 -2.09
N THR A 116 24.01 27.95 -2.04
CA THR A 116 23.62 28.75 -3.20
C THR A 116 24.70 28.74 -4.28
N GLY A 117 25.98 28.79 -3.90
CA GLY A 117 27.11 28.63 -4.81
C GLY A 117 27.03 27.35 -5.64
N PRO A 118 26.99 26.15 -5.03
CA PRO A 118 26.78 24.88 -5.75
C PRO A 118 25.55 24.86 -6.67
N ALA A 119 24.45 25.53 -6.29
CA ALA A 119 23.26 25.64 -7.14
C ALA A 119 23.53 26.46 -8.40
N ILE A 120 24.16 27.62 -8.24
CA ILE A 120 24.48 28.55 -9.34
C ILE A 120 25.56 27.94 -10.25
N ILE A 121 26.58 27.30 -9.68
CA ILE A 121 27.61 26.57 -10.43
C ILE A 121 26.97 25.46 -11.27
N ALA A 122 26.13 24.60 -10.68
CA ALA A 122 25.46 23.55 -11.45
C ALA A 122 24.62 24.12 -12.60
N LYS A 123 23.92 25.24 -12.37
CA LYS A 123 23.15 25.93 -13.41
C LYS A 123 24.05 26.45 -14.54
N ALA A 124 25.17 27.10 -14.21
CA ALA A 124 26.11 27.65 -15.20
C ALA A 124 26.81 26.55 -16.02
N PHE A 125 27.18 25.44 -15.39
CA PHE A 125 27.87 24.32 -16.04
C PHE A 125 26.93 23.26 -16.65
N GLY A 126 25.63 23.31 -16.35
CA GLY A 126 24.62 22.39 -16.88
C GLY A 126 24.65 22.23 -18.40
N PRO A 127 24.71 23.31 -19.21
CA PRO A 127 24.84 23.22 -20.66
C PRO A 127 26.10 22.45 -21.12
N LEU A 128 27.22 22.55 -20.38
CA LEU A 128 28.46 21.85 -20.70
C LEU A 128 28.39 20.36 -20.34
N LEU A 129 27.72 20.03 -19.22
CA LEU A 129 27.45 18.65 -18.81
C LEU A 129 26.57 17.93 -19.85
N LYS A 130 25.58 18.63 -20.42
CA LYS A 130 24.71 18.09 -21.49
C LYS A 130 25.47 17.76 -22.78
N LYS A 131 26.65 18.35 -23.01
CA LYS A 131 27.52 18.05 -24.16
C LYS A 131 28.42 16.84 -23.91
N SER A 132 28.46 16.29 -22.70
CA SER A 132 29.23 15.10 -22.40
C SER A 132 28.61 13.85 -23.02
N SER A 133 29.44 13.06 -23.71
CA SER A 133 29.10 11.70 -24.12
C SER A 133 29.51 10.64 -23.07
N ALA A 134 30.05 11.06 -21.93
CA ALA A 134 30.68 10.22 -20.91
C ALA A 134 29.91 10.31 -19.58
N SER A 135 28.77 9.60 -19.48
CA SER A 135 27.93 9.45 -18.28
C SER A 135 28.01 10.64 -17.30
N PRO A 136 27.53 11.84 -17.69
CA PRO A 136 27.79 13.07 -16.97
C PRO A 136 27.30 13.03 -15.53
N LYS A 137 28.04 13.67 -14.60
CA LYS A 137 27.71 13.66 -13.17
C LYS A 137 27.81 15.03 -12.51
N ILE A 138 26.91 15.30 -11.56
CA ILE A 138 27.02 16.38 -10.57
C ILE A 138 27.12 15.72 -9.19
N VAL A 139 28.17 16.05 -8.44
CA VAL A 139 28.39 15.55 -7.08
C VAL A 139 28.50 16.73 -6.12
N ASN A 140 27.52 16.86 -5.25
CA ASN A 140 27.51 17.84 -4.18
C ASN A 140 28.09 17.21 -2.92
N VAL A 141 29.28 17.65 -2.50
CA VAL A 141 29.92 17.15 -1.28
C VAL A 141 29.21 17.78 -0.08
N SER A 142 28.34 16.98 0.54
CA SER A 142 27.54 17.34 1.69
C SER A 142 28.14 16.80 3.00
N SER A 143 27.39 16.87 4.09
CA SER A 143 27.79 16.38 5.41
C SER A 143 26.60 15.74 6.11
N GLY A 144 26.85 14.67 6.88
CA GLY A 144 25.83 14.08 7.76
C GLY A 144 25.23 15.08 8.75
N LEU A 145 25.95 16.17 9.08
CA LEU A 145 25.44 17.28 9.89
C LEU A 145 24.27 18.03 9.22
N GLY A 146 24.15 17.95 7.89
CA GLY A 146 23.01 18.46 7.13
C GLY A 146 21.78 17.55 7.15
N SER A 147 21.82 16.40 7.84
CA SER A 147 20.66 15.54 8.04
C SER A 147 19.86 15.96 9.27
N ILE A 148 18.61 16.36 9.06
CA ILE A 148 17.68 16.71 10.14
C ILE A 148 17.40 15.51 11.04
N GLY A 149 17.24 14.31 10.46
CA GLY A 149 16.99 13.10 11.25
C GLY A 149 18.12 12.80 12.22
N ARG A 150 19.37 12.92 11.77
CA ARG A 150 20.54 12.74 12.64
C ARG A 150 20.74 13.85 13.66
N ALA A 151 20.26 15.06 13.37
CA ALA A 151 20.28 16.16 14.33
C ALA A 151 19.30 15.93 15.48
N LEU A 152 18.18 15.24 15.23
CA LEU A 152 17.12 14.97 16.21
C LEU A 152 17.25 13.61 16.91
N ASP A 153 18.01 12.68 16.33
CA ASP A 153 18.25 11.35 16.90
C ASP A 153 19.31 11.40 18.01
N ARG A 154 18.89 11.15 19.26
CA ARG A 154 19.74 11.12 20.46
C ARG A 154 20.83 10.05 20.42
N SER A 155 20.66 8.99 19.63
CA SER A 155 21.66 7.94 19.45
C SER A 155 22.73 8.34 18.42
N SER A 156 22.49 9.40 17.64
CA SER A 156 23.45 9.86 16.63
C SER A 156 24.66 10.49 17.29
N PRO A 157 25.90 10.20 16.83
CA PRO A 157 27.10 10.91 17.29
C PRO A 157 27.07 12.40 16.94
N MET A 158 26.10 12.83 16.11
CA MET A 158 25.89 14.20 15.70
C MET A 158 24.88 14.95 16.57
N TYR A 159 24.14 14.33 17.49
CA TYR A 159 23.07 14.99 18.24
C TYR A 159 23.53 16.25 18.99
N GLY A 160 24.73 16.21 19.59
CA GLY A 160 25.27 17.31 20.41
C GLY A 160 25.94 18.45 19.65
N VAL A 161 26.13 18.36 18.33
CA VAL A 161 26.92 19.36 17.58
C VAL A 161 26.12 20.64 17.33
N GLN A 162 26.55 21.78 17.86
CA GLN A 162 25.85 23.07 17.79
C GLN A 162 26.47 24.01 16.73
N GLU A 163 26.27 23.70 15.45
CA GLU A 163 26.76 24.48 14.30
C GLU A 163 25.62 24.80 13.33
N VAL A 164 24.67 25.64 13.75
CA VAL A 164 23.44 25.90 13.00
C VAL A 164 23.71 26.39 11.57
N GLN A 165 24.74 27.22 11.36
CA GLN A 165 25.15 27.74 10.06
C GLN A 165 25.59 26.63 9.09
N TYR A 166 26.42 25.71 9.57
CA TYR A 166 26.98 24.65 8.73
C TYR A 166 25.93 23.58 8.48
N ARG A 167 25.18 23.19 9.53
CA ARG A 167 24.05 22.26 9.42
C ARG A 167 22.99 22.75 8.44
N ALA A 168 22.50 23.97 8.62
CA ALA A 168 21.43 24.52 7.79
C ALA A 168 21.87 24.67 6.33
N SER A 169 23.10 25.13 6.08
CA SER A 169 23.62 25.25 4.72
C SER A 169 23.82 23.88 4.04
N LYS A 170 24.30 22.85 4.74
CA LYS A 170 24.40 21.48 4.18
C LYS A 170 23.05 20.80 4.03
N ALA A 171 22.07 21.10 4.89
CA ALA A 171 20.68 20.68 4.70
C ALA A 171 20.06 21.32 3.44
N ALA A 172 20.31 22.61 3.22
CA ALA A 172 19.91 23.30 1.99
C ALA A 172 20.58 22.67 0.76
N LEU A 173 21.87 22.34 0.82
CA LEU A 173 22.57 21.64 -0.27
C LEU A 173 21.95 20.27 -0.58
N ASN A 174 21.51 19.53 0.44
CA ASN A 174 20.82 18.24 0.24
C ASN A 174 19.51 18.43 -0.54
N MET A 175 18.71 19.46 -0.21
CA MET A 175 17.48 19.78 -0.95
C MET A 175 17.77 20.27 -2.38
N ILE A 176 18.80 21.12 -2.54
CA ILE A 176 19.27 21.57 -3.86
C ILE A 176 19.67 20.39 -4.73
N THR A 177 20.35 19.39 -4.17
CA THR A 177 20.72 18.17 -4.88
C THR A 177 19.49 17.42 -5.39
N ALA A 178 18.43 17.29 -4.59
CA ALA A 178 17.19 16.66 -5.02
C ALA A 178 16.52 17.43 -6.17
N CYS A 179 16.51 18.77 -6.10
CA CYS A 179 15.99 19.62 -7.17
C CYS A 179 16.81 19.45 -8.47
N GLN A 180 18.14 19.44 -8.36
CA GLN A 180 19.05 19.22 -9.49
C GLN A 180 18.87 17.83 -10.10
N TYR A 181 18.67 16.79 -9.29
CA TYR A 181 18.37 15.46 -9.80
C TYR A 181 17.14 15.49 -10.71
N VAL A 182 16.02 16.04 -10.24
CA VAL A 182 14.79 16.15 -11.03
C VAL A 182 14.99 17.00 -12.28
N GLU A 183 15.74 18.10 -12.19
CA GLU A 183 16.01 19.01 -13.32
C GLU A 183 16.86 18.36 -14.42
N TYR A 184 17.89 17.60 -14.04
CA TYR A 184 18.91 17.11 -14.96
C TYR A 184 18.75 15.63 -15.38
N GLU A 185 17.86 14.88 -14.73
CA GLU A 185 17.56 13.47 -15.07
C GLU A 185 17.12 13.28 -16.54
N PRO A 186 16.26 14.14 -17.13
CA PRO A 186 15.88 14.00 -18.54
C PRO A 186 17.05 14.16 -19.52
N ALA A 187 18.14 14.81 -19.09
CA ALA A 187 19.36 14.97 -19.85
C ALA A 187 20.40 13.85 -19.59
N GLY A 188 20.04 12.83 -18.82
CA GLY A 188 20.90 11.70 -18.48
C GLY A 188 22.05 12.04 -17.52
N ILE A 189 21.99 13.19 -16.84
CA ILE A 189 23.03 13.62 -15.89
C ILE A 189 22.72 13.04 -14.52
N LYS A 190 23.69 12.32 -13.95
CA LYS A 190 23.56 11.69 -12.63
C LYS A 190 23.91 12.69 -11.53
N VAL A 191 23.02 12.86 -10.56
CA VAL A 191 23.20 13.82 -9.46
C VAL A 191 23.28 13.10 -8.11
N PHE A 192 24.26 13.48 -7.28
CA PHE A 192 24.52 12.86 -5.98
C PHE A 192 24.75 13.90 -4.88
N ALA A 193 24.22 13.62 -3.68
CA ALA A 193 24.72 14.23 -2.44
C ALA A 193 25.65 13.22 -1.80
N TYR A 194 26.86 13.63 -1.43
CA TYR A 194 27.87 12.72 -0.89
C TYR A 194 28.51 13.25 0.38
N CYS A 195 28.44 12.50 1.48
CA CYS A 195 29.14 12.79 2.71
C CYS A 195 30.43 11.96 2.82
N PRO A 196 31.61 12.58 2.86
CA PRO A 196 32.90 11.88 3.00
C PRO A 196 33.14 11.32 4.41
N GLY A 197 32.29 11.70 5.38
CA GLY A 197 32.47 11.37 6.80
C GLY A 197 33.35 12.40 7.52
N PHE A 198 33.63 12.16 8.80
CA PHE A 198 34.48 13.06 9.58
C PHE A 198 35.93 12.94 9.12
N THR A 199 36.43 13.97 8.44
CA THR A 199 37.67 13.94 7.66
C THR A 199 38.62 15.05 8.11
N VAL A 200 39.92 14.75 8.15
CA VAL A 200 40.97 15.73 8.41
C VAL A 200 40.89 16.83 7.36
N SER A 201 40.65 18.07 7.77
CA SER A 201 40.47 19.19 6.84
C SER A 201 40.62 20.52 7.54
N ASN A 202 40.76 21.58 6.74
CA ASN A 202 40.76 22.96 7.21
C ASN A 202 39.34 23.53 7.41
N LEU A 203 38.32 22.68 7.53
CA LEU A 203 36.93 23.11 7.70
C LEU A 203 36.69 23.72 9.10
N GLY A 204 37.37 23.18 10.12
CA GLY A 204 37.21 23.58 11.50
C GLY A 204 38.35 23.09 12.40
N PRO A 205 38.51 23.62 13.62
CA PRO A 205 39.63 23.29 14.50
C PRO A 205 39.57 21.86 15.04
N TYR A 206 38.41 21.21 14.98
CA TYR A 206 38.23 19.82 15.41
C TYR A 206 38.42 18.80 14.27
N ASN A 207 38.63 19.24 13.03
CA ASN A 207 38.81 18.35 11.88
C ASN A 207 40.26 17.84 11.78
N ASP A 208 40.72 17.16 12.83
CA ASP A 208 42.05 16.55 12.93
C ASP A 208 41.98 15.09 13.40
N ALA A 209 43.13 14.40 13.34
CA ALA A 209 43.22 12.99 13.71
C ALA A 209 43.02 12.74 15.21
N GLU A 210 43.38 13.70 16.07
CA GLU A 210 43.26 13.57 17.53
C GLU A 210 41.79 13.53 17.97
N HIS A 211 40.94 14.27 17.26
CA HIS A 211 39.49 14.27 17.46
C HIS A 211 38.77 13.13 16.70
N GLY A 212 39.52 12.22 16.06
CA GLY A 212 38.98 11.04 15.38
C GLY A 212 38.60 11.26 13.92
N ALA A 213 39.06 12.33 13.28
CA ALA A 213 38.86 12.53 11.86
C ALA A 213 39.75 11.60 11.02
N ARG A 214 39.19 11.01 9.98
CA ARG A 214 39.89 10.09 9.08
C ARG A 214 40.82 10.86 8.14
N ALA A 215 41.90 10.22 7.71
CA ALA A 215 42.77 10.77 6.68
C ALA A 215 41.98 11.07 5.39
N THR A 216 42.32 12.16 4.70
CA THR A 216 41.71 12.52 3.41
C THR A 216 41.89 11.41 2.39
N SER A 217 43.08 10.78 2.36
CA SER A 217 43.43 9.71 1.45
C SER A 217 42.47 8.52 1.52
N GLU A 218 41.95 8.21 2.72
CA GLU A 218 40.94 7.17 2.88
C GLU A 218 39.52 7.65 2.59
N SER A 219 39.19 8.88 2.99
CA SER A 219 37.82 9.42 2.92
C SER A 219 37.37 9.71 1.48
N VAL A 220 38.34 9.90 0.59
CA VAL A 220 38.14 10.18 -0.84
C VAL A 220 37.97 8.92 -1.68
N VAL A 221 38.40 7.74 -1.21
CA VAL A 221 38.34 6.49 -2.00
C VAL A 221 36.93 6.21 -2.53
N SER A 222 35.93 6.24 -1.65
CA SER A 222 34.53 6.00 -2.03
C SER A 222 33.92 7.12 -2.88
N LEU A 223 34.51 8.31 -2.87
CA LEU A 223 34.15 9.39 -3.80
C LEU A 223 34.70 9.09 -5.20
N VAL A 224 35.95 8.62 -5.30
CA VAL A 224 36.53 8.18 -6.59
C VAL A 224 35.74 7.01 -7.18
N GLU A 225 35.33 6.05 -6.36
CA GLU A 225 34.46 4.94 -6.80
C GLU A 225 33.10 5.42 -7.32
N LEU A 226 32.53 6.46 -6.71
CA LEU A 226 31.31 7.11 -7.19
C LEU A 226 31.52 7.74 -8.56
N LEU A 227 32.64 8.46 -8.76
CA LEU A 227 32.97 9.07 -10.06
C LEU A 227 33.17 8.00 -11.16
N GLU A 228 33.78 6.87 -10.81
CA GLU A 228 33.95 5.68 -11.67
C GLU A 228 32.63 4.93 -11.95
N GLY A 229 31.50 5.35 -11.38
CA GLY A 229 30.18 4.76 -11.63
C GLY A 229 29.86 3.51 -10.80
N LYS A 230 30.75 3.09 -9.90
CA LYS A 230 30.53 1.92 -9.01
C LYS A 230 29.37 2.12 -8.04
N ARG A 231 28.92 3.37 -7.87
CA ARG A 231 27.84 3.78 -6.97
C ARG A 231 26.62 4.36 -7.67
N ASP A 232 26.43 4.08 -8.96
CA ASP A 232 25.30 4.61 -9.75
C ASP A 232 23.92 4.14 -9.27
N LYS A 233 23.83 3.05 -8.48
CA LYS A 233 22.58 2.68 -7.77
C LYS A 233 22.11 3.74 -6.77
N GLY A 234 22.98 4.68 -6.40
CA GLY A 234 22.73 5.76 -5.46
C GLY A 234 22.39 7.10 -6.10
N VAL A 235 22.08 7.14 -7.40
CA VAL A 235 21.65 8.38 -8.08
C VAL A 235 20.41 8.95 -7.40
N GLY A 236 20.39 10.26 -7.17
CA GLY A 236 19.30 10.95 -6.47
C GLY A 236 19.30 10.76 -4.94
N LYS A 237 20.30 10.06 -4.38
CA LYS A 237 20.38 9.73 -2.95
C LYS A 237 21.49 10.47 -2.21
N PHE A 238 21.45 10.43 -0.87
CA PHE A 238 22.44 11.00 0.03
C PHE A 238 23.40 9.92 0.52
N LEU A 239 24.53 9.79 -0.16
CA LEU A 239 25.48 8.71 0.07
C LEU A 239 26.47 9.05 1.20
N HIS A 240 26.90 8.02 1.92
CA HIS A 240 27.98 8.07 2.88
C HIS A 240 29.18 7.24 2.41
N ASN A 241 30.37 7.50 2.96
CA ASN A 241 31.57 6.70 2.70
C ASN A 241 31.42 5.20 3.05
N THR A 242 30.58 4.84 4.03
CA THR A 242 30.29 3.44 4.43
C THR A 242 28.90 2.94 4.04
N GLY A 243 28.11 3.70 3.27
CA GLY A 243 26.75 3.30 2.93
C GLY A 243 25.89 4.43 2.36
N GLU A 244 24.66 4.53 2.83
CA GLU A 244 23.67 5.54 2.46
C GLU A 244 23.16 6.20 3.73
N TYR A 245 23.15 7.53 3.78
CA TYR A 245 22.40 8.23 4.82
C TYR A 245 20.95 8.36 4.38
N PRO A 246 19.99 8.26 5.31
CA PRO A 246 18.61 8.58 4.97
C PRO A 246 18.59 10.02 4.44
N CYS A 247 18.28 10.18 3.14
CA CYS A 247 17.87 11.46 2.60
C CYS A 247 16.76 11.98 3.48
N THR A 248 16.91 13.22 3.94
CA THR A 248 16.02 13.92 4.86
C THR A 248 14.54 13.77 4.49
N HIS A 249 13.89 12.74 5.01
CA HIS A 249 12.43 12.66 5.22
C HIS A 249 12.07 12.96 6.69
N TYR A 250 13.02 13.35 7.54
CA TYR A 250 12.75 13.68 8.95
C TYR A 250 12.18 15.10 9.19
N LEU A 251 11.91 15.89 8.15
CA LEU A 251 10.99 17.03 8.29
C LEU A 251 9.50 16.60 8.17
N LEU A 252 9.21 15.39 7.70
CA LEU A 252 7.90 14.76 7.92
C LEU A 252 7.72 14.29 9.37
N SER A 253 8.76 14.22 10.23
CA SER A 253 8.59 13.76 11.61
C SER A 253 8.34 14.86 12.64
N LEU A 254 8.37 16.13 12.25
CA LEU A 254 7.80 17.25 13.04
C LEU A 254 6.56 17.86 12.36
N LEU A 255 6.32 17.54 11.08
CA LEU A 255 4.96 17.41 10.52
C LEU A 255 4.29 16.05 10.88
N GLN A 256 4.88 15.23 11.77
CA GLN A 256 4.13 14.15 12.43
C GLN A 256 3.19 14.68 13.54
N LEU A 257 3.13 16.00 13.73
CA LEU A 257 2.02 16.71 14.37
C LEU A 257 1.15 17.51 13.36
N ALA A 258 1.39 17.37 12.06
CA ALA A 258 0.54 17.87 10.98
C ALA A 258 0.60 16.90 9.78
N GLY A 259 -0.21 15.84 9.90
CA GLY A 259 -0.28 14.64 9.05
C GLY A 259 0.17 14.81 7.60
N THR A 260 1.28 14.15 7.27
CA THR A 260 1.49 13.57 5.95
C THR A 260 1.43 12.07 6.13
N ALA A 261 0.28 11.50 5.77
CA ALA A 261 -0.03 10.09 5.90
C ALA A 261 1.06 9.26 5.21
N ILE A 262 1.71 8.35 5.96
CA ILE A 262 2.00 7.04 5.39
C ILE A 262 0.63 6.58 4.87
N GLY A 263 0.48 6.40 3.56
CA GLY A 263 -0.79 5.95 3.00
C GLY A 263 -1.28 4.75 3.79
N GLN A 264 -2.56 4.74 4.12
CA GLN A 264 -3.27 3.67 4.80
C GLN A 264 -2.87 2.33 4.20
N ALA A 265 -2.39 1.40 5.01
CA ALA A 265 -2.26 0.03 4.55
C ALA A 265 -3.66 -0.52 4.28
N GLN A 266 -3.82 -1.35 3.24
CA GLN A 266 -5.05 -2.11 3.01
C GLN A 266 -5.06 -3.38 3.88
N ALA A 267 -4.68 -3.18 5.14
CA ALA A 267 -4.64 -4.14 6.22
C ALA A 267 -5.01 -3.37 7.50
N PRO A 268 -5.41 -4.06 8.58
CA PRO A 268 -5.63 -3.44 9.87
C PRO A 268 -4.48 -2.55 10.32
N ALA A 269 -4.77 -1.55 11.14
CA ALA A 269 -3.75 -0.65 11.64
C ALA A 269 -2.92 -1.28 12.77
N GLU A 270 -1.64 -0.94 12.83
CA GLU A 270 -0.77 -1.25 13.96
C GLU A 270 -1.26 -0.59 15.26
N ALA A 271 -0.84 -1.14 16.41
CA ALA A 271 -1.22 -0.59 17.71
C ALA A 271 -0.77 0.88 17.83
N GLY A 272 -1.71 1.79 18.09
CA GLY A 272 -1.43 3.21 18.23
C GLY A 272 -1.00 3.94 16.95
N ALA A 273 -1.07 3.28 15.78
CA ALA A 273 -0.67 3.87 14.51
C ALA A 273 -1.82 4.55 13.75
N GLY A 274 -3.07 4.17 13.99
CA GLY A 274 -4.22 4.78 13.33
C GLY A 274 -4.74 6.02 14.05
N SER A 275 -5.34 6.92 13.27
CA SER A 275 -6.06 8.08 13.80
C SER A 275 -7.28 7.65 14.59
N LEU A 276 -7.62 8.43 15.62
CA LEU A 276 -8.91 8.30 16.32
C LEU A 276 -10.06 8.37 15.31
N ILE A 277 -11.10 7.57 15.55
CA ILE A 277 -12.33 7.62 14.75
C ILE A 277 -12.85 9.06 14.68
N SER A 278 -13.18 9.49 13.46
CA SER A 278 -13.74 10.82 13.21
C SER A 278 -14.83 10.78 12.14
N SER A 279 -15.64 11.85 12.08
CA SER A 279 -16.61 12.04 10.98
C SER A 279 -15.98 12.36 9.62
N GLN A 280 -14.65 12.38 9.51
CA GLN A 280 -13.94 12.42 8.24
C GLN A 280 -13.62 11.01 7.71
N ASP A 281 -13.71 9.99 8.56
CA ASP A 281 -13.53 8.59 8.17
C ASP A 281 -14.81 8.04 7.55
N ARG A 282 -14.72 6.94 6.79
CA ARG A 282 -15.90 6.28 6.22
C ARG A 282 -15.80 4.78 6.36
N VAL A 283 -16.91 4.16 6.70
CA VAL A 283 -17.11 2.72 6.54
C VAL A 283 -18.00 2.49 5.31
N TYR A 284 -17.56 1.60 4.43
CA TYR A 284 -18.29 1.26 3.21
C TYR A 284 -18.67 -0.22 3.22
N THR A 285 -19.92 -0.53 2.87
CA THR A 285 -20.38 -1.92 2.68
C THR A 285 -20.79 -2.17 1.24
N GLY A 286 -20.39 -3.29 0.66
CA GLY A 286 -20.80 -3.69 -0.68
C GLY A 286 -22.13 -4.43 -0.61
N ASP A 287 -23.20 -3.82 -1.09
CA ASP A 287 -24.56 -4.34 -0.93
C ASP A 287 -25.03 -5.01 -2.23
N GLN A 288 -25.06 -6.33 -2.20
CA GLN A 288 -25.12 -7.13 -3.42
C GLN A 288 -26.47 -7.07 -4.13
N SER A 289 -27.56 -7.22 -3.39
CA SER A 289 -28.92 -7.28 -3.95
C SER A 289 -29.44 -5.88 -4.32
N SER A 290 -29.24 -4.90 -3.44
CA SER A 290 -29.60 -3.52 -3.75
C SER A 290 -28.65 -2.89 -4.77
N ASN A 291 -27.51 -3.52 -5.06
CA ASN A 291 -26.52 -3.07 -6.04
C ASN A 291 -25.99 -1.66 -5.71
N THR A 292 -25.62 -1.51 -4.44
CA THR A 292 -25.16 -0.25 -3.86
C THR A 292 -23.87 -0.42 -3.08
N ILE A 293 -23.32 0.71 -2.64
CA ILE A 293 -22.39 0.75 -1.52
C ILE A 293 -22.99 1.63 -0.43
N THR A 294 -23.23 1.10 0.77
CA THR A 294 -23.69 1.92 1.89
C THR A 294 -22.51 2.67 2.50
N VAL A 295 -22.73 3.94 2.83
CA VAL A 295 -21.74 4.84 3.41
C VAL A 295 -22.13 5.18 4.84
N ILE A 296 -21.26 4.85 5.79
CA ILE A 296 -21.45 5.05 7.22
C ILE A 296 -20.43 6.06 7.74
N ASP A 297 -20.88 7.00 8.56
CA ASP A 297 -20.05 7.86 9.39
C ASP A 297 -19.75 7.16 10.73
N PRO A 298 -18.52 6.70 10.97
CA PRO A 298 -18.14 6.03 12.21
C PRO A 298 -18.02 6.98 13.41
N GLY A 299 -17.84 8.28 13.18
CA GLY A 299 -17.80 9.29 14.25
C GLY A 299 -19.17 9.54 14.89
N THR A 300 -20.25 9.33 14.12
CA THR A 300 -21.63 9.47 14.61
C THR A 300 -22.40 8.15 14.68
N ASN A 301 -21.81 7.04 14.20
CA ASN A 301 -22.47 5.74 13.98
C ASN A 301 -23.77 5.90 13.20
N SER A 302 -23.74 6.65 12.10
CA SER A 302 -24.92 6.92 11.28
C SER A 302 -24.70 6.53 9.83
N VAL A 303 -25.75 6.01 9.20
CA VAL A 303 -25.77 5.73 7.77
C VAL A 303 -26.07 7.02 7.02
N LEU A 304 -25.15 7.44 6.15
CA LEU A 304 -25.25 8.69 5.40
C LEU A 304 -26.07 8.54 4.11
N GLY A 305 -26.12 7.32 3.56
CA GLY A 305 -26.81 7.01 2.31
C GLY A 305 -26.10 5.91 1.53
N THR A 306 -26.51 5.72 0.26
CA THR A 306 -25.96 4.70 -0.63
C THR A 306 -25.45 5.27 -1.95
N ILE A 307 -24.35 4.71 -2.45
CA ILE A 307 -23.83 4.94 -3.79
C ILE A 307 -24.48 3.91 -4.71
N SER A 308 -25.25 4.34 -5.69
CA SER A 308 -25.87 3.44 -6.68
C SER A 308 -24.87 3.07 -7.77
N LEU A 309 -24.61 1.77 -7.92
CA LEU A 309 -23.78 1.21 -9.02
C LEU A 309 -24.61 0.81 -10.24
N GLY A 310 -25.93 0.81 -10.07
CA GLY A 310 -26.89 0.37 -11.06
C GLY A 310 -28.28 0.27 -10.45
N SER A 311 -29.23 -0.29 -11.18
CA SER A 311 -30.55 -0.56 -10.62
C SER A 311 -30.47 -1.76 -9.67
N THR A 312 -31.50 -1.98 -8.83
CA THR A 312 -31.54 -3.16 -7.96
C THR A 312 -31.58 -4.43 -8.80
N ARG A 313 -31.05 -5.54 -8.26
CA ARG A 313 -30.67 -6.75 -9.00
C ARG A 313 -31.69 -7.19 -10.06
N LEU A 314 -32.99 -7.26 -9.74
CA LEU A 314 -33.99 -7.73 -10.69
C LEU A 314 -34.38 -6.72 -11.78
N SER A 315 -34.32 -5.43 -11.48
CA SER A 315 -34.71 -4.38 -12.43
C SER A 315 -33.76 -4.28 -13.64
N ASP A 316 -32.50 -4.72 -13.48
CA ASP A 316 -31.52 -4.79 -14.58
C ASP A 316 -31.35 -6.22 -15.14
N VAL A 317 -31.42 -7.29 -14.32
CA VAL A 317 -31.22 -8.68 -14.81
C VAL A 317 -32.38 -9.17 -15.69
N ILE A 318 -33.62 -8.77 -15.37
CA ILE A 318 -34.84 -9.12 -16.13
C ILE A 318 -35.36 -7.89 -16.91
N GLY A 319 -34.63 -6.77 -16.87
CA GLY A 319 -34.96 -5.51 -17.53
C GLY A 319 -34.23 -5.27 -18.87
N PRO A 320 -34.27 -4.04 -19.42
CA PRO A 320 -33.61 -3.72 -20.69
C PRO A 320 -32.10 -3.93 -20.59
N GLN A 321 -31.56 -4.76 -21.49
CA GLN A 321 -30.14 -5.09 -21.54
C GLN A 321 -29.30 -3.85 -21.94
N TYR A 322 -28.05 -3.80 -21.48
CA TYR A 322 -26.96 -2.87 -21.89
C TYR A 322 -26.69 -1.60 -21.06
N ILE A 323 -27.18 -1.48 -19.81
CA ILE A 323 -26.75 -0.37 -18.94
C ILE A 323 -26.64 -0.82 -17.48
N ARG A 324 -25.43 -0.70 -16.90
CA ARG A 324 -25.06 -0.76 -15.45
C ARG A 324 -24.44 -2.07 -14.92
N SER A 325 -23.76 -1.92 -13.78
CA SER A 325 -23.17 -2.99 -12.98
C SER A 325 -24.25 -3.78 -12.25
N VAL A 326 -24.02 -5.07 -11.99
CA VAL A 326 -24.96 -5.94 -11.26
C VAL A 326 -24.19 -6.80 -10.29
N ASN A 327 -24.71 -6.91 -9.07
CA ASN A 327 -24.20 -7.78 -8.00
C ASN A 327 -22.88 -7.27 -7.41
N SER A 328 -22.89 -6.06 -6.83
CA SER A 328 -21.79 -5.49 -6.05
C SER A 328 -21.31 -6.48 -4.97
N HIS A 329 -20.01 -6.68 -4.81
CA HIS A 329 -19.49 -7.68 -3.88
C HIS A 329 -18.20 -7.22 -3.19
N GLY A 330 -17.05 -7.32 -3.85
CA GLY A 330 -15.74 -7.03 -3.25
C GLY A 330 -15.49 -5.53 -3.16
N LEU A 331 -14.77 -5.13 -2.11
CA LEU A 331 -14.37 -3.76 -1.86
C LEU A 331 -12.88 -3.65 -1.55
N GLY A 332 -12.28 -2.56 -2.00
CA GLY A 332 -10.91 -2.16 -1.69
C GLY A 332 -10.79 -0.64 -1.69
N PHE A 333 -9.65 -0.10 -1.26
CA PHE A 333 -9.42 1.34 -1.24
C PHE A 333 -7.98 1.70 -1.60
N SER A 334 -7.76 2.91 -2.11
CA SER A 334 -6.42 3.45 -2.36
C SER A 334 -5.75 3.79 -1.04
N ARG A 335 -4.44 3.58 -0.92
CA ARG A 335 -3.70 3.85 0.32
C ARG A 335 -3.74 5.33 0.71
N ASP A 336 -3.88 6.24 -0.24
CA ASP A 336 -4.08 7.66 0.08
C ASP A 336 -5.50 8.01 0.55
N GLY A 337 -6.41 7.03 0.63
CA GLY A 337 -7.78 7.16 1.12
C GLY A 337 -8.74 7.90 0.18
N LYS A 338 -8.28 8.28 -1.02
CA LYS A 338 -9.06 9.11 -1.96
C LYS A 338 -10.03 8.32 -2.82
N TYR A 339 -9.83 7.02 -2.94
CA TYR A 339 -10.63 6.17 -3.81
C TYR A 339 -11.00 4.87 -3.12
N ILE A 340 -12.20 4.39 -3.40
CA ILE A 340 -12.58 2.98 -3.21
C ILE A 340 -12.75 2.31 -4.57
N VAL A 341 -12.60 1.00 -4.60
CA VAL A 341 -12.92 0.15 -5.74
C VAL A 341 -13.96 -0.87 -5.33
N SER A 342 -14.96 -1.06 -6.17
CA SER A 342 -15.99 -2.09 -6.03
C SER A 342 -15.97 -3.04 -7.22
N THR A 343 -16.01 -4.34 -6.95
CA THR A 343 -16.23 -5.38 -7.96
C THR A 343 -17.69 -5.77 -8.00
N SER A 344 -18.22 -5.99 -9.21
CA SER A 344 -19.57 -6.54 -9.39
C SER A 344 -19.48 -7.86 -10.15
N VAL A 345 -19.84 -8.95 -9.48
CA VAL A 345 -19.50 -10.33 -9.91
C VAL A 345 -20.34 -10.82 -11.09
N THR A 346 -21.54 -10.23 -11.32
CA THR A 346 -22.42 -10.64 -12.43
C THR A 346 -22.12 -9.84 -13.69
N SER A 347 -21.97 -8.53 -13.58
CA SER A 347 -21.61 -7.66 -14.70
C SER A 347 -20.12 -7.68 -15.04
N ASN A 348 -19.28 -8.20 -14.14
CA ASN A 348 -17.82 -8.28 -14.29
C ASN A 348 -17.19 -6.89 -14.41
N THR A 349 -17.63 -5.98 -13.56
CA THR A 349 -17.19 -4.58 -13.56
C THR A 349 -16.36 -4.26 -12.33
N VAL A 350 -15.30 -3.49 -12.55
CA VAL A 350 -14.50 -2.83 -11.52
C VAL A 350 -14.81 -1.35 -11.58
N THR A 351 -15.46 -0.82 -10.55
CA THR A 351 -15.89 0.57 -10.47
C THR A 351 -15.06 1.31 -9.43
N VAL A 352 -14.42 2.40 -9.84
CA VAL A 352 -13.64 3.26 -8.95
C VAL A 352 -14.45 4.47 -8.58
N ILE A 353 -14.46 4.79 -7.29
CA ILE A 353 -15.29 5.86 -6.72
C ILE A 353 -14.41 6.75 -5.87
N ARG A 354 -14.58 8.07 -5.99
CA ARG A 354 -13.89 9.05 -5.16
C ARG A 354 -14.56 9.14 -3.80
N THR A 355 -13.80 9.01 -2.73
CA THR A 355 -14.33 9.04 -1.34
C THR A 355 -14.82 10.43 -0.92
N LEU A 356 -14.22 11.49 -1.45
CA LEU A 356 -14.56 12.88 -1.08
C LEU A 356 -16.02 13.25 -1.38
N ASP A 357 -16.56 12.77 -2.50
CA ASP A 357 -17.86 13.18 -3.04
C ASP A 357 -18.70 12.01 -3.58
N ASN A 358 -18.25 10.78 -3.37
CA ASN A 358 -18.89 9.53 -3.81
C ASN A 358 -19.14 9.43 -5.33
N SER A 359 -18.44 10.22 -6.15
CA SER A 359 -18.59 10.16 -7.61
C SER A 359 -17.85 8.98 -8.21
N ILE A 360 -18.48 8.32 -9.19
CA ILE A 360 -17.82 7.28 -10.00
C ILE A 360 -16.75 7.96 -10.88
N VAL A 361 -15.51 7.50 -10.75
CA VAL A 361 -14.33 8.00 -11.47
C VAL A 361 -14.12 7.22 -12.76
N SER A 362 -14.16 5.90 -12.67
CA SER A 362 -13.99 5.01 -13.81
C SER A 362 -14.77 3.71 -13.60
N GLN A 363 -15.07 3.04 -14.70
CA GLN A 363 -15.67 1.71 -14.69
C GLN A 363 -15.05 0.87 -15.79
N THR A 364 -14.57 -0.32 -15.43
CA THR A 364 -13.84 -1.21 -16.33
C THR A 364 -14.48 -2.59 -16.32
N PHE A 365 -14.77 -3.13 -17.50
CA PHE A 365 -15.13 -4.54 -17.62
C PHE A 365 -13.87 -5.42 -17.54
N THR A 366 -13.95 -6.48 -16.75
CA THR A 366 -12.88 -7.47 -16.56
C THR A 366 -13.41 -8.87 -16.89
N ASP A 367 -12.63 -9.89 -16.53
CA ASP A 367 -13.00 -11.30 -16.67
C ASP A 367 -14.24 -11.68 -15.87
N ARG A 368 -14.88 -12.77 -16.32
CA ARG A 368 -16.08 -13.30 -15.67
C ARG A 368 -15.78 -13.76 -14.25
N GLN A 369 -16.58 -13.31 -13.28
CA GLN A 369 -16.44 -13.61 -11.84
C GLN A 369 -15.26 -12.94 -11.14
N ALA A 370 -14.96 -11.68 -11.47
CA ALA A 370 -14.11 -10.82 -10.64
C ALA A 370 -14.63 -10.82 -9.19
N HIS A 371 -13.81 -11.16 -8.21
CA HIS A 371 -14.24 -11.33 -6.82
C HIS A 371 -13.78 -10.17 -5.94
N GLU A 372 -12.48 -9.90 -5.91
CA GLU A 372 -11.87 -8.84 -5.13
C GLU A 372 -10.91 -8.02 -5.97
N ALA A 373 -10.80 -6.74 -5.64
CA ALA A 373 -9.89 -5.81 -6.29
C ALA A 373 -9.25 -4.90 -5.23
N LEU A 374 -7.93 -4.73 -5.32
CA LEU A 374 -7.19 -3.83 -4.44
C LEU A 374 -6.29 -2.91 -5.26
N PHE A 375 -6.20 -1.66 -4.81
CA PHE A 375 -5.18 -0.74 -5.31
C PHE A 375 -3.78 -1.22 -4.94
N ALA A 376 -2.83 -1.12 -5.87
CA ALA A 376 -1.42 -1.22 -5.56
C ALA A 376 -0.91 0.05 -4.85
N ALA A 377 0.34 0.01 -4.38
CA ALA A 377 0.96 1.09 -3.62
C ALA A 377 1.07 2.43 -4.37
N ASP A 378 0.92 2.43 -5.70
CA ASP A 378 0.96 3.62 -6.54
C ASP A 378 -0.34 4.45 -6.50
N ASN A 379 -1.37 3.98 -5.78
CA ASN A 379 -2.70 4.60 -5.70
C ASN A 379 -3.41 4.78 -7.05
N ARG A 380 -3.01 4.01 -8.07
CA ARG A 380 -3.55 4.12 -9.42
C ARG A 380 -3.89 2.77 -10.02
N THR A 381 -2.96 1.81 -9.98
CA THR A 381 -3.20 0.49 -10.54
C THR A 381 -4.00 -0.36 -9.58
N ILE A 382 -4.96 -1.11 -10.10
CA ILE A 382 -5.83 -2.00 -9.33
C ILE A 382 -5.60 -3.41 -9.83
N TRP A 383 -5.27 -4.32 -8.93
CA TRP A 383 -5.15 -5.74 -9.26
C TRP A 383 -6.45 -6.45 -8.91
N VAL A 384 -6.97 -7.20 -9.86
CA VAL A 384 -8.30 -7.81 -9.81
C VAL A 384 -8.13 -9.31 -9.82
N GLY A 385 -8.52 -9.91 -8.70
CA GLY A 385 -8.58 -11.35 -8.51
C GLY A 385 -9.87 -11.91 -9.10
N THR A 386 -9.77 -12.70 -10.17
CA THR A 386 -10.94 -13.28 -10.84
C THR A 386 -11.02 -14.78 -10.64
N ARG A 387 -12.16 -15.25 -10.15
CA ARG A 387 -12.38 -16.68 -9.95
C ARG A 387 -12.44 -17.39 -11.30
N GLY A 388 -11.69 -18.48 -11.40
CA GLY A 388 -11.83 -19.43 -12.49
C GLY A 388 -10.95 -19.17 -13.72
N VAL A 389 -10.16 -18.10 -13.73
CA VAL A 389 -9.13 -17.82 -14.74
C VAL A 389 -7.72 -18.09 -14.21
N ASP A 390 -6.73 -18.04 -15.09
CA ASP A 390 -5.31 -18.32 -14.84
C ASP A 390 -4.42 -17.05 -14.81
N HIS A 391 -5.03 -15.88 -14.61
CA HIS A 391 -4.33 -14.61 -14.48
C HIS A 391 -5.00 -13.65 -13.47
N VAL A 392 -4.24 -12.64 -13.04
CA VAL A 392 -4.72 -11.44 -12.36
C VAL A 392 -4.80 -10.31 -13.38
N SER A 393 -5.92 -9.60 -13.42
CA SER A 393 -6.12 -8.47 -14.33
C SER A 393 -5.69 -7.17 -13.64
N VAL A 394 -4.86 -6.35 -14.29
CA VAL A 394 -4.41 -5.06 -13.79
C VAL A 394 -5.16 -3.95 -14.52
N VAL A 395 -5.87 -3.12 -13.77
CA VAL A 395 -6.71 -2.02 -14.28
C VAL A 395 -6.07 -0.69 -13.95
N ASP A 396 -6.12 0.27 -14.87
CA ASP A 396 -5.86 1.67 -14.54
C ASP A 396 -7.09 2.25 -13.84
N GLY A 397 -7.00 2.49 -12.53
CA GLY A 397 -8.15 2.90 -11.74
C GLY A 397 -8.69 4.30 -12.06
N LEU A 398 -7.90 5.19 -12.68
CA LEU A 398 -8.32 6.57 -12.94
C LEU A 398 -8.88 6.72 -14.35
N SER A 399 -8.22 6.14 -15.34
CA SER A 399 -8.66 6.20 -16.74
C SER A 399 -9.55 5.02 -17.16
N GLY A 400 -9.58 3.95 -16.36
CA GLY A 400 -10.23 2.70 -16.69
C GLY A 400 -9.44 1.86 -17.70
N GLY A 401 -9.89 0.64 -17.92
CA GLY A 401 -9.29 -0.31 -18.85
C GLY A 401 -8.31 -1.28 -18.20
N VAL A 402 -8.33 -2.52 -18.67
CA VAL A 402 -7.32 -3.52 -18.33
C VAL A 402 -6.04 -3.18 -19.11
N ILE A 403 -4.96 -2.89 -18.39
CA ILE A 403 -3.68 -2.45 -18.96
C ILE A 403 -2.63 -3.57 -19.00
N GLU A 404 -2.81 -4.60 -18.18
CA GLU A 404 -1.87 -5.72 -18.06
C GLU A 404 -2.61 -6.94 -17.48
N THR A 405 -2.11 -8.15 -17.79
CA THR A 405 -2.52 -9.40 -17.14
C THR A 405 -1.28 -10.11 -16.60
N ILE A 406 -1.33 -10.55 -15.35
CA ILE A 406 -0.22 -11.22 -14.68
C ILE A 406 -0.53 -12.71 -14.56
N PRO A 407 0.33 -13.62 -15.05
CA PRO A 407 0.11 -15.05 -14.93
C PRO A 407 0.03 -15.51 -13.47
N SER A 408 -1.15 -15.95 -13.04
CA SER A 408 -1.44 -16.51 -11.72
C SER A 408 -2.89 -16.96 -11.72
N TYR A 409 -3.19 -18.19 -11.30
CA TYR A 409 -4.58 -18.59 -11.09
C TYR A 409 -5.31 -17.58 -10.17
N GLY A 410 -6.53 -17.23 -10.57
CA GLY A 410 -7.24 -16.09 -10.01
C GLY A 410 -8.14 -16.47 -8.83
N GLY A 411 -8.25 -15.53 -7.89
CA GLY A 411 -9.03 -15.58 -6.65
C GLY A 411 -8.74 -14.33 -5.81
N PRO A 412 -9.18 -14.25 -4.55
CA PRO A 412 -8.84 -13.15 -3.62
C PRO A 412 -7.37 -12.73 -3.68
N ILE A 413 -7.11 -11.42 -3.62
CA ILE A 413 -5.76 -10.85 -3.69
C ILE A 413 -5.53 -9.87 -2.55
N LEU A 414 -4.35 -9.93 -1.93
CA LEU A 414 -3.89 -9.00 -0.91
C LEU A 414 -2.51 -8.43 -1.25
N PHE A 415 -2.23 -7.20 -0.81
CA PHE A 415 -0.87 -6.68 -0.77
C PHE A 415 -0.35 -6.67 0.65
N ASN A 416 0.94 -6.98 0.84
CA ASN A 416 1.59 -6.74 2.12
C ASN A 416 1.58 -5.22 2.47
N PRO A 417 1.79 -4.84 3.74
CA PRO A 417 1.67 -3.44 4.18
C PRO A 417 2.52 -2.45 3.37
N ASP A 418 3.74 -2.82 2.99
CA ASP A 418 4.61 -1.98 2.15
C ASP A 418 4.22 -2.00 0.66
N GLY A 419 3.44 -2.98 0.21
CA GLY A 419 2.93 -3.11 -1.17
C GLY A 419 3.93 -3.67 -2.17
N THR A 420 5.01 -4.27 -1.70
CA THR A 420 6.03 -4.90 -2.55
C THR A 420 5.69 -6.34 -2.90
N ILE A 421 4.84 -7.01 -2.12
CA ILE A 421 4.41 -8.40 -2.31
C ILE A 421 2.89 -8.48 -2.43
N ALA A 422 2.41 -9.28 -3.37
CA ALA A 422 1.01 -9.66 -3.49
C ALA A 422 0.82 -11.15 -3.15
N TYR A 423 -0.26 -11.46 -2.45
CA TYR A 423 -0.71 -12.83 -2.16
C TYR A 423 -1.98 -13.10 -2.94
N VAL A 424 -1.96 -14.13 -3.79
CA VAL A 424 -3.11 -14.49 -4.64
C VAL A 424 -3.59 -15.89 -4.28
N ASN A 425 -4.84 -15.95 -3.86
CA ASN A 425 -5.53 -17.17 -3.48
C ASN A 425 -5.98 -17.97 -4.71
N HIS A 426 -5.88 -19.30 -4.64
CA HIS A 426 -6.37 -20.18 -5.68
C HIS A 426 -7.63 -20.90 -5.26
N ILE A 427 -8.77 -20.56 -5.87
CA ILE A 427 -10.05 -21.21 -5.53
C ILE A 427 -10.19 -22.66 -6.05
N ARG A 428 -9.21 -23.16 -6.80
CA ARG A 428 -9.17 -24.53 -7.36
C ARG A 428 -7.94 -25.32 -6.93
N SER A 429 -7.13 -24.79 -6.04
CA SER A 429 -5.91 -25.47 -5.58
C SER A 429 -5.53 -25.01 -4.17
N PRO A 430 -5.01 -25.90 -3.30
CA PRO A 430 -4.81 -25.58 -1.89
C PRO A 430 -3.46 -24.88 -1.64
N TYR A 431 -3.19 -23.79 -2.35
CA TYR A 431 -2.00 -22.96 -2.17
C TYR A 431 -2.26 -21.49 -2.47
N ILE A 432 -1.35 -20.62 -2.01
CA ILE A 432 -1.35 -19.17 -2.28
C ILE A 432 -0.10 -18.85 -3.09
N HIS A 433 -0.23 -18.12 -4.20
CA HIS A 433 0.92 -17.54 -4.88
C HIS A 433 1.42 -16.31 -4.13
N VAL A 434 2.74 -16.19 -4.02
CA VAL A 434 3.43 -14.99 -3.52
C VAL A 434 4.11 -14.34 -4.71
N LEU A 435 3.63 -13.18 -5.12
CA LEU A 435 4.12 -12.44 -6.27
C LEU A 435 4.93 -11.24 -5.80
N ASP A 436 6.07 -11.00 -6.45
CA ASP A 436 6.77 -9.73 -6.36
C ASP A 436 6.05 -8.71 -7.24
N VAL A 437 5.61 -7.61 -6.62
CA VAL A 437 4.79 -6.61 -7.30
C VAL A 437 5.60 -5.94 -8.40
N ALA A 438 6.85 -5.54 -8.15
CA ALA A 438 7.64 -4.79 -9.13
C ALA A 438 7.93 -5.59 -10.41
N SER A 439 8.32 -6.86 -10.28
CA SER A 439 8.68 -7.73 -11.40
C SER A 439 7.50 -8.48 -12.02
N ARG A 440 6.33 -8.49 -11.36
CA ARG A 440 5.13 -9.24 -11.80
C ARG A 440 5.36 -10.74 -11.86
N GLN A 441 6.28 -11.28 -11.06
CA GLN A 441 6.64 -12.69 -11.06
C GLN A 441 6.23 -13.37 -9.76
N THR A 442 5.75 -14.61 -9.87
CA THR A 442 5.63 -15.51 -8.72
C THR A 442 7.01 -15.84 -8.18
N ILE A 443 7.26 -15.49 -6.92
CA ILE A 443 8.54 -15.73 -6.23
C ILE A 443 8.48 -16.90 -5.25
N ALA A 444 7.27 -17.33 -4.85
CA ALA A 444 7.05 -18.50 -4.01
C ALA A 444 5.58 -18.93 -4.00
N ASN A 445 5.35 -20.15 -3.50
CA ASN A 445 4.02 -20.68 -3.22
C ASN A 445 3.93 -21.07 -1.74
N ILE A 446 2.83 -20.71 -1.08
CA ILE A 446 2.49 -21.20 0.26
C ILE A 446 1.55 -22.38 0.08
N THR A 447 2.04 -23.58 0.34
CA THR A 447 1.29 -24.83 0.17
C THR A 447 0.74 -25.36 1.49
N GLY A 448 -0.23 -26.27 1.41
CA GLY A 448 -0.77 -26.98 2.58
C GLY A 448 -2.01 -26.32 3.18
N LEU A 449 -2.70 -25.48 2.41
CA LEU A 449 -4.02 -24.99 2.81
C LEU A 449 -4.96 -26.18 3.05
N ASN A 450 -5.88 -26.02 4.00
CA ASN A 450 -6.75 -27.12 4.42
C ASN A 450 -7.76 -27.53 3.33
N HIS A 451 -8.07 -26.61 2.41
CA HIS A 451 -9.06 -26.83 1.36
C HIS A 451 -8.74 -26.04 0.09
N THR A 452 -9.20 -26.55 -1.05
CA THR A 452 -9.04 -25.94 -2.39
C THR A 452 -9.84 -24.66 -2.54
N PHE A 453 -11.08 -24.65 -2.06
CA PHE A 453 -11.90 -23.45 -2.01
C PHE A 453 -11.59 -22.64 -0.76
N SER A 454 -11.15 -21.40 -0.95
CA SER A 454 -11.06 -20.38 0.08
C SER A 454 -11.85 -19.15 -0.35
N SER A 455 -12.79 -18.72 0.50
CA SER A 455 -13.73 -17.66 0.20
C SER A 455 -13.07 -16.28 0.22
N ASP A 456 -12.18 -16.08 1.19
CA ASP A 456 -11.52 -14.82 1.51
C ASP A 456 -10.20 -15.08 2.27
N MET A 457 -9.32 -14.09 2.29
CA MET A 457 -8.10 -14.08 3.11
C MET A 457 -7.77 -12.68 3.63
N MET A 458 -7.04 -12.59 4.74
CA MET A 458 -6.61 -11.31 5.30
C MET A 458 -5.19 -11.38 5.89
N LEU A 459 -4.48 -10.24 5.85
CA LEU A 459 -3.17 -10.04 6.46
C LEU A 459 -3.29 -9.27 7.78
N SER A 460 -2.42 -9.59 8.75
CA SER A 460 -2.23 -8.72 9.91
C SER A 460 -1.54 -7.40 9.53
N ALA A 461 -1.66 -6.40 10.41
CA ALA A 461 -1.06 -5.07 10.23
C ALA A 461 0.43 -5.09 9.91
N ASP A 462 1.18 -6.01 10.56
CA ASP A 462 2.63 -6.19 10.36
C ASP A 462 2.97 -7.00 9.12
N GLY A 463 1.96 -7.52 8.42
CA GLY A 463 2.09 -8.38 7.25
C GLY A 463 2.61 -9.78 7.57
N LYS A 464 2.77 -10.17 8.85
CA LYS A 464 3.40 -11.42 9.27
C LYS A 464 2.45 -12.62 9.37
N ARG A 465 1.15 -12.36 9.48
CA ARG A 465 0.10 -13.39 9.57
C ARG A 465 -0.81 -13.25 8.37
N LEU A 466 -1.10 -14.37 7.70
CA LEU A 466 -2.13 -14.46 6.68
C LEU A 466 -3.12 -15.54 7.10
N TRP A 467 -4.40 -15.20 7.20
CA TRP A 467 -5.45 -16.19 7.48
C TRP A 467 -6.31 -16.38 6.24
N ALA A 468 -6.45 -17.63 5.79
CA ALA A 468 -7.27 -18.00 4.63
C ALA A 468 -8.47 -18.83 5.10
N ALA A 469 -9.68 -18.34 4.83
CA ALA A 469 -10.91 -18.97 5.28
C ALA A 469 -11.44 -19.97 4.25
N HIS A 470 -11.95 -21.10 4.74
CA HIS A 470 -12.43 -22.24 3.93
C HIS A 470 -13.90 -22.55 4.25
N LYS A 471 -14.81 -21.79 3.63
CA LYS A 471 -16.27 -21.85 3.84
C LYS A 471 -16.87 -23.25 3.80
N MET A 472 -16.48 -24.05 2.79
CA MET A 472 -17.08 -25.37 2.52
C MET A 472 -16.77 -26.42 3.59
N VAL A 473 -15.69 -26.24 4.35
CA VAL A 473 -15.24 -27.19 5.38
C VAL A 473 -15.21 -26.58 6.78
N GLY A 474 -15.54 -25.29 6.90
CA GLY A 474 -15.66 -24.62 8.19
C GLY A 474 -14.35 -24.44 8.94
N THR A 475 -13.27 -24.13 8.22
CA THR A 475 -11.94 -23.97 8.81
C THR A 475 -11.21 -22.72 8.34
N VAL A 476 -10.16 -22.31 9.06
CA VAL A 476 -9.20 -21.28 8.62
C VAL A 476 -7.79 -21.86 8.62
N SER A 477 -7.06 -21.72 7.52
CA SER A 477 -5.61 -21.96 7.49
C SER A 477 -4.87 -20.72 7.99
N VAL A 478 -4.07 -20.90 9.04
CA VAL A 478 -3.22 -19.85 9.64
C VAL A 478 -1.83 -19.96 9.03
N VAL A 479 -1.36 -18.90 8.40
CA VAL A 479 -0.09 -18.86 7.67
C VAL A 479 0.84 -17.84 8.30
N SER A 480 2.10 -18.23 8.51
CA SER A 480 3.19 -17.27 8.68
C SER A 480 3.73 -16.88 7.31
N THR A 481 3.80 -15.58 7.04
CA THR A 481 4.36 -15.07 5.78
C THR A 481 5.89 -15.06 5.80
N ASP A 482 6.51 -14.99 6.99
CA ASP A 482 7.96 -15.06 7.17
C ASP A 482 8.47 -16.46 6.81
N SER A 483 7.89 -17.51 7.42
CA SER A 483 8.29 -18.89 7.12
C SER A 483 7.59 -19.49 5.90
N ARG A 484 6.55 -18.81 5.38
CA ARG A 484 5.71 -19.22 4.23
C ARG A 484 5.07 -20.59 4.42
N LYS A 485 4.60 -20.85 5.64
CA LYS A 485 4.03 -22.14 6.03
C LYS A 485 2.66 -21.96 6.68
N VAL A 486 1.79 -22.96 6.46
CA VAL A 486 0.60 -23.14 7.28
C VAL A 486 1.06 -23.63 8.66
N ILE A 487 0.85 -22.79 9.67
CA ILE A 487 1.23 -23.03 11.07
C ILE A 487 0.17 -23.87 11.77
N SER A 488 -1.10 -23.63 11.47
CA SER A 488 -2.22 -24.39 12.04
C SER A 488 -3.48 -24.28 11.18
N VAL A 489 -4.45 -25.14 11.47
CA VAL A 489 -5.79 -25.10 10.88
C VAL A 489 -6.80 -25.00 12.02
N LEU A 490 -7.62 -23.95 11.99
CA LEU A 490 -8.63 -23.70 13.01
C LEU A 490 -9.98 -24.26 12.57
N PRO A 491 -10.63 -25.13 13.37
CA PRO A 491 -12.01 -25.55 13.13
C PRO A 491 -12.96 -24.46 13.65
N THR A 492 -13.28 -23.49 12.80
CA THR A 492 -14.03 -22.29 13.18
C THR A 492 -15.55 -22.51 13.23
N GLY A 493 -16.09 -23.33 12.33
CA GLY A 493 -17.51 -23.71 12.32
C GLY A 493 -18.15 -23.65 10.93
N PRO A 494 -19.45 -23.94 10.82
CA PRO A 494 -20.13 -23.99 9.52
C PRO A 494 -20.11 -22.64 8.81
N GLU A 495 -19.85 -22.66 7.50
CA GLU A 495 -19.88 -21.48 6.64
C GLU A 495 -18.92 -20.36 7.08
N THR A 496 -17.73 -20.73 7.58
CA THR A 496 -16.62 -19.81 7.87
C THR A 496 -16.35 -18.89 6.69
N ASN A 497 -16.30 -17.58 6.93
CA ASN A 497 -16.31 -16.62 5.84
C ASN A 497 -15.09 -15.69 5.78
N HIS A 498 -15.11 -14.53 6.42
CA HIS A 498 -14.01 -13.55 6.35
C HIS A 498 -13.17 -13.60 7.64
N PRO A 499 -11.83 -13.65 7.55
CA PRO A 499 -10.95 -13.31 8.65
C PRO A 499 -10.60 -11.81 8.64
N ASN A 500 -10.35 -11.21 9.79
CA ASN A 500 -9.67 -9.92 9.92
C ASN A 500 -8.88 -9.84 11.22
N PHE A 501 -8.05 -8.82 11.41
CA PHE A 501 -7.22 -8.64 12.61
C PHE A 501 -7.47 -7.29 13.27
N ALA A 502 -7.19 -7.19 14.56
CA ALA A 502 -7.02 -5.92 15.25
C ALA A 502 -5.94 -6.05 16.31
N THR A 503 -5.21 -4.99 16.58
CA THR A 503 -4.19 -5.00 17.64
C THR A 503 -4.69 -4.25 18.86
N ILE A 504 -4.96 -4.99 19.94
CA ILE A 504 -5.58 -4.50 21.17
C ILE A 504 -4.55 -4.62 22.29
N ASN A 505 -4.21 -3.49 22.93
CA ASN A 505 -3.20 -3.42 24.01
C ASN A 505 -1.84 -4.07 23.62
N GLY A 506 -1.40 -3.85 22.37
CA GLY A 506 -0.15 -4.38 21.84
C GLY A 506 -0.21 -5.86 21.40
N THR A 507 -1.38 -6.47 21.46
CA THR A 507 -1.59 -7.88 21.13
C THR A 507 -2.45 -8.02 19.88
N THR A 508 -2.00 -8.83 18.91
CA THR A 508 -2.78 -9.11 17.69
C THR A 508 -3.86 -10.16 17.97
N TYR A 509 -5.11 -9.77 17.74
CA TYR A 509 -6.28 -10.63 17.73
C TYR A 509 -6.70 -10.88 16.29
N GLY A 510 -7.17 -12.09 16.00
CA GLY A 510 -7.84 -12.41 14.75
C GLY A 510 -9.31 -12.74 14.99
N PHE A 511 -10.14 -12.24 14.10
CA PHE A 511 -11.60 -12.32 14.12
C PHE A 511 -12.04 -13.07 12.87
N VAL A 512 -12.95 -14.03 13.01
CA VAL A 512 -13.42 -14.84 11.89
C VAL A 512 -14.94 -14.90 11.92
N SER A 513 -15.61 -14.38 10.89
CA SER A 513 -17.06 -14.55 10.75
C SER A 513 -17.41 -16.00 10.44
N VAL A 514 -18.41 -16.51 11.13
CA VAL A 514 -18.94 -17.88 10.99
C VAL A 514 -20.44 -17.77 10.73
N ALA A 515 -20.79 -17.65 9.44
CA ALA A 515 -22.15 -17.36 9.01
C ALA A 515 -23.15 -18.41 9.52
N GLY A 516 -22.77 -19.69 9.51
CA GLY A 516 -23.62 -20.80 9.95
C GLY A 516 -23.97 -20.78 11.43
N ALA A 517 -23.24 -19.99 12.23
CA ALA A 517 -23.40 -19.86 13.67
C ALA A 517 -23.87 -18.48 14.13
N ASP A 518 -24.19 -17.56 13.19
CA ASP A 518 -24.57 -16.18 13.47
C ASP A 518 -23.61 -15.49 14.47
N ALA A 519 -22.30 -15.70 14.25
CA ALA A 519 -21.28 -15.28 15.20
C ALA A 519 -19.90 -15.04 14.58
N THR A 520 -19.05 -14.32 15.31
CA THR A 520 -17.64 -14.09 15.00
C THR A 520 -16.76 -14.73 16.07
N LYS A 521 -15.82 -15.59 15.66
CA LYS A 521 -14.85 -16.25 16.54
C LYS A 521 -13.64 -15.35 16.74
N VAL A 522 -13.21 -15.19 17.99
CA VAL A 522 -12.06 -14.37 18.36
C VAL A 522 -10.93 -15.26 18.84
N TYR A 523 -9.73 -15.03 18.30
CA TYR A 523 -8.52 -15.72 18.69
C TYR A 523 -7.40 -14.74 18.97
N HIS A 524 -6.49 -15.15 19.83
CA HIS A 524 -5.29 -14.42 20.20
C HIS A 524 -4.07 -15.06 19.52
N GLN A 525 -3.25 -14.27 18.82
CA GLN A 525 -2.04 -14.78 18.14
C GLN A 525 -0.84 -13.82 18.32
N PRO A 526 -0.13 -13.89 19.45
CA PRO A 526 0.97 -12.97 19.72
C PRO A 526 2.17 -13.24 18.79
N ASP A 527 2.47 -14.50 18.50
CA ASP A 527 3.57 -14.93 17.64
C ASP A 527 3.03 -15.50 16.31
N PRO A 528 3.41 -14.96 15.14
CA PRO A 528 2.97 -15.49 13.84
C PRO A 528 3.41 -16.94 13.58
N GLU A 529 4.47 -17.42 14.23
CA GLU A 529 4.97 -18.79 14.07
C GLU A 529 4.32 -19.81 15.04
N GLN A 530 3.38 -19.36 15.88
CA GLN A 530 2.65 -20.23 16.81
C GLN A 530 1.16 -20.32 16.47
N PRO A 531 0.49 -21.45 16.76
CA PRO A 531 -0.95 -21.57 16.63
C PRO A 531 -1.69 -20.53 17.49
N PRO A 532 -2.75 -19.89 16.97
CA PRO A 532 -3.55 -18.96 17.75
C PRO A 532 -4.42 -19.70 18.77
N THR A 533 -4.74 -19.03 19.87
CA THR A 533 -5.59 -19.57 20.93
C THR A 533 -6.98 -18.96 20.88
N PHE A 534 -8.02 -19.79 21.02
CA PHE A 534 -9.39 -19.31 21.07
C PHE A 534 -9.62 -18.46 22.32
N VAL A 535 -10.29 -17.32 22.15
CA VAL A 535 -10.59 -16.38 23.24
C VAL A 535 -12.06 -16.43 23.58
N THR A 536 -12.92 -16.07 22.61
CA THR A 536 -14.36 -15.96 22.82
C THR A 536 -15.13 -15.96 21.49
N THR A 537 -16.45 -15.89 21.57
CA THR A 537 -17.36 -15.75 20.43
C THR A 537 -18.22 -14.50 20.63
N ILE A 538 -18.19 -13.60 19.65
CA ILE A 538 -19.11 -12.47 19.54
C ILE A 538 -20.35 -12.98 18.82
N ARG A 539 -21.53 -12.89 19.46
CA ARG A 539 -22.79 -13.24 18.82
C ARG A 539 -23.28 -12.04 18.01
N SER A 540 -23.55 -12.24 16.72
CA SER A 540 -24.11 -11.19 15.86
C SER A 540 -25.51 -10.80 16.33
N SER A 541 -25.89 -9.54 16.11
CA SER A 541 -27.30 -9.12 16.28
C SER A 541 -28.17 -9.61 15.12
N GLY A 542 -27.56 -9.71 13.92
CA GLY A 542 -28.19 -10.17 12.68
C GLY A 542 -27.82 -11.61 12.32
N ILE A 543 -28.22 -11.99 11.10
CA ILE A 543 -28.11 -13.34 10.55
C ILE A 543 -27.00 -13.40 9.51
N GLN A 544 -26.19 -14.46 9.58
CA GLN A 544 -25.06 -14.75 8.72
C GLN A 544 -24.06 -13.58 8.59
N PRO A 545 -23.22 -13.35 9.61
CA PRO A 545 -22.12 -12.41 9.49
C PRO A 545 -21.19 -12.76 8.32
N HIS A 546 -20.77 -11.74 7.58
CA HIS A 546 -19.96 -11.86 6.38
C HIS A 546 -18.67 -11.04 6.49
N GLY A 547 -18.54 -9.92 5.78
CA GLY A 547 -17.37 -9.04 5.85
C GLY A 547 -17.22 -8.34 7.21
N LEU A 548 -15.98 -8.14 7.64
CA LEU A 548 -15.65 -7.37 8.84
C LEU A 548 -14.39 -6.55 8.66
N TRP A 549 -14.31 -5.40 9.33
CA TRP A 549 -13.15 -4.51 9.28
C TRP A 549 -13.01 -3.67 10.56
N PRO A 550 -11.81 -3.57 11.16
CA PRO A 550 -11.58 -2.76 12.37
C PRO A 550 -11.46 -1.26 12.06
N SER A 551 -11.76 -0.40 13.03
CA SER A 551 -11.36 1.02 12.94
C SER A 551 -9.84 1.16 12.96
N ALA A 552 -9.35 2.27 12.40
CA ALA A 552 -7.91 2.55 12.37
C ALA A 552 -7.29 2.66 13.77
N ASP A 553 -8.02 3.15 14.77
CA ASP A 553 -7.54 3.19 16.16
C ASP A 553 -7.66 1.84 16.91
N ASN A 554 -8.12 0.77 16.24
CA ASN A 554 -8.38 -0.56 16.82
C ASN A 554 -9.40 -0.56 17.98
N THR A 555 -10.27 0.45 18.09
CA THR A 555 -11.29 0.54 19.16
C THR A 555 -12.66 -0.02 18.75
N ARG A 556 -12.91 -0.17 17.45
CA ARG A 556 -14.16 -0.71 16.91
C ARG A 556 -13.90 -1.83 15.91
N LEU A 557 -14.84 -2.75 15.81
CA LEU A 557 -14.95 -3.69 14.69
C LEU A 557 -16.33 -3.53 14.06
N TYR A 558 -16.36 -3.33 12.74
CA TYR A 558 -17.60 -3.28 11.96
C TYR A 558 -17.82 -4.64 11.31
N LEU A 559 -19.03 -5.19 11.44
CA LEU A 559 -19.39 -6.53 10.97
C LEU A 559 -20.70 -6.46 10.19
N VAL A 560 -20.69 -6.79 8.91
CA VAL A 560 -21.92 -6.84 8.10
C VAL A 560 -22.63 -8.18 8.26
N ASN A 561 -23.94 -8.15 8.45
CA ASN A 561 -24.83 -9.32 8.55
C ASN A 561 -25.60 -9.46 7.22
N GLU A 562 -25.18 -10.41 6.39
CA GLU A 562 -25.61 -10.56 4.98
C GLU A 562 -27.13 -10.66 4.84
N HIS A 563 -27.78 -11.48 5.67
CA HIS A 563 -29.21 -11.76 5.52
C HIS A 563 -30.11 -10.91 6.43
N SER A 564 -29.52 -10.02 7.23
CA SER A 564 -30.28 -9.05 8.03
C SER A 564 -30.19 -7.63 7.50
N ASP A 565 -29.31 -7.35 6.53
CA ASP A 565 -29.09 -6.01 5.99
C ASP A 565 -28.66 -5.02 7.07
N THR A 566 -27.81 -5.49 7.99
CA THR A 566 -27.31 -4.66 9.09
C THR A 566 -25.79 -4.70 9.21
N VAL A 567 -25.23 -3.67 9.84
CA VAL A 567 -23.85 -3.64 10.32
C VAL A 567 -23.83 -3.52 11.83
N ASP A 568 -23.20 -4.48 12.50
CA ASP A 568 -22.88 -4.39 13.92
C ASP A 568 -21.60 -3.58 14.14
N VAL A 569 -21.64 -2.68 15.11
CA VAL A 569 -20.51 -1.90 15.60
C VAL A 569 -20.10 -2.46 16.95
N VAL A 570 -19.00 -3.19 16.99
CA VAL A 570 -18.49 -3.90 18.16
C VAL A 570 -17.41 -3.05 18.86
N ASP A 571 -17.45 -2.99 20.19
CA ASP A 571 -16.41 -2.38 21.01
C ASP A 571 -15.22 -3.33 21.19
N LEU A 572 -14.02 -2.93 20.75
CA LEU A 572 -12.80 -3.72 20.95
C LEU A 572 -12.05 -3.37 22.24
N THR A 573 -12.51 -2.37 22.99
CA THR A 573 -11.85 -1.91 24.22
C THR A 573 -12.34 -2.65 25.46
N THR A 574 -13.44 -3.41 25.36
CA THR A 574 -13.99 -4.23 26.44
C THR A 574 -13.57 -5.70 26.27
N PRO A 575 -13.37 -6.46 27.35
CA PRO A 575 -13.03 -7.89 27.26
C PRO A 575 -14.18 -8.76 26.71
N THR A 576 -15.40 -8.22 26.68
CA THR A 576 -16.63 -8.89 26.25
C THR A 576 -16.93 -8.69 24.78
N PHE A 577 -16.31 -7.69 24.13
CA PHE A 577 -16.55 -7.34 22.73
C PHE A 577 -18.03 -7.08 22.43
N ASP A 578 -18.63 -6.15 23.17
CA ASP A 578 -20.06 -5.89 23.12
C ASP A 578 -20.45 -5.16 21.82
N ILE A 579 -21.64 -5.48 21.29
CA ILE A 579 -22.25 -4.72 20.19
C ILE A 579 -22.84 -3.44 20.77
N LEU A 580 -22.41 -2.31 20.24
CA LEU A 580 -22.82 -0.96 20.66
C LEU A 580 -24.01 -0.45 19.86
N HIS A 581 -23.96 -0.69 18.56
CA HIS A 581 -24.95 -0.25 17.60
C HIS A 581 -25.13 -1.32 16.52
N THR A 582 -26.34 -1.39 15.99
CA THR A 582 -26.67 -2.14 14.79
C THR A 582 -27.30 -1.15 13.82
N LEU A 583 -26.73 -1.01 12.64
CA LEU A 583 -27.10 -0.02 11.64
C LEU A 583 -27.78 -0.70 10.46
N ASP A 584 -28.93 -0.20 10.01
CA ASP A 584 -29.60 -0.68 8.81
C ASP A 584 -28.85 -0.20 7.56
N VAL A 585 -28.47 -1.13 6.68
CA VAL A 585 -27.68 -0.86 5.47
C VAL A 585 -28.40 -1.35 4.22
N GLY A 586 -27.76 -1.24 3.06
CA GLY A 586 -28.24 -1.82 1.82
C GLY A 586 -28.37 -3.34 1.90
N GLN A 587 -28.95 -3.92 0.86
CA GLN A 587 -29.41 -5.30 0.91
C GLN A 587 -28.30 -6.29 0.56
N GLU A 588 -28.18 -7.37 1.35
CA GLU A 588 -27.27 -8.48 1.10
C GLU A 588 -25.78 -8.07 1.14
N GLY A 589 -25.35 -7.42 2.23
CA GLY A 589 -23.99 -6.93 2.39
C GLY A 589 -22.93 -8.04 2.39
N GLN A 590 -21.88 -7.89 1.57
CA GLN A 590 -20.83 -8.90 1.36
C GLN A 590 -19.48 -8.46 1.94
N ALA A 591 -18.89 -7.39 1.41
CA ALA A 591 -17.61 -6.86 1.85
C ALA A 591 -17.79 -5.58 2.68
N LEU A 592 -16.80 -5.27 3.51
CA LEU A 592 -16.76 -4.07 4.33
C LEU A 592 -15.33 -3.54 4.40
N VAL A 593 -15.14 -2.22 4.23
CA VAL A 593 -13.85 -1.55 4.42
C VAL A 593 -13.99 -0.29 5.27
N TYR A 594 -12.99 -0.01 6.10
CA TYR A 594 -12.82 1.26 6.82
C TYR A 594 -11.74 2.09 6.13
N VAL A 595 -12.08 3.33 5.75
CA VAL A 595 -11.15 4.28 5.13
C VAL A 595 -11.02 5.50 6.03
N SER A 596 -9.84 5.67 6.64
CA SER A 596 -9.53 6.85 7.45
C SER A 596 -9.49 8.11 6.60
N ASN A 597 -9.87 9.25 7.14
CA ASN A 597 -9.80 10.56 6.48
C ASN A 597 -10.28 10.53 5.01
N ALA A 598 -11.29 9.73 4.72
CA ALA A 598 -11.89 9.56 3.40
C ALA A 598 -12.47 10.88 2.89
N VAL A 599 -12.92 11.73 3.81
CA VAL A 599 -13.54 13.04 3.55
C VAL A 599 -12.78 14.11 4.36
N PRO A 600 -11.59 14.53 3.91
CA PRO A 600 -10.76 15.50 4.63
C PRO A 600 -11.39 16.90 4.72
N SER A 601 -12.40 17.18 3.90
CA SER A 601 -13.13 18.44 3.89
C SER A 601 -14.57 18.25 3.41
N GLY A 602 -15.51 19.02 3.95
CA GLY A 602 -16.93 18.90 3.62
C GLY A 602 -17.62 17.79 4.41
N ASN A 603 -18.83 17.41 3.99
CA ASN A 603 -19.62 16.36 4.64
C ASN A 603 -19.59 15.01 3.91
N GLY A 604 -19.07 14.96 2.67
CA GLY A 604 -18.94 13.73 1.88
C GLY A 604 -20.26 12.99 1.64
N THR A 605 -21.36 13.73 1.50
CA THR A 605 -22.71 13.19 1.24
C THR A 605 -23.19 13.43 -0.18
N GLN A 606 -22.37 14.08 -1.01
CA GLN A 606 -22.65 14.30 -2.42
C GLN A 606 -22.85 12.93 -3.11
N ASN A 607 -23.75 12.86 -4.09
CA ASN A 607 -24.07 11.66 -4.87
C ASN A 607 -24.59 10.45 -4.06
N LEU A 608 -24.92 10.62 -2.78
CA LEU A 608 -25.61 9.59 -2.01
C LEU A 608 -27.11 9.62 -2.27
N GLY A 609 -27.68 8.44 -2.43
CA GLY A 609 -29.13 8.19 -2.46
C GLY A 609 -29.57 7.32 -1.29
N THR A 610 -30.73 6.69 -1.45
CA THR A 610 -31.36 5.83 -0.43
C THR A 610 -31.75 4.45 -0.97
N GLN A 611 -31.26 4.07 -2.16
CA GLN A 611 -31.51 2.76 -2.75
C GLN A 611 -31.06 1.67 -1.77
N GLY A 612 -31.94 0.73 -1.44
CA GLY A 612 -31.70 -0.34 -0.47
C GLY A 612 -32.00 -0.02 0.99
N LEU A 613 -31.98 1.25 1.44
CA LEU A 613 -32.06 1.62 2.87
C LEU A 613 -33.47 1.68 3.47
N ALA A 614 -34.52 1.67 2.64
CA ALA A 614 -35.90 1.88 3.08
C ALA A 614 -36.86 0.77 2.59
N GLY A 615 -36.31 -0.40 2.28
CA GLY A 615 -37.08 -1.57 1.87
C GLY A 615 -37.75 -2.28 3.05
N ALA A 616 -38.74 -3.13 2.75
CA ALA A 616 -39.18 -4.11 3.74
C ALA A 616 -38.01 -5.08 4.04
N PRO A 617 -37.76 -5.41 5.31
CA PRO A 617 -36.62 -6.23 5.71
C PRO A 617 -36.73 -7.63 5.12
N ALA A 618 -35.58 -8.30 4.96
CA ALA A 618 -35.57 -9.70 4.61
C ALA A 618 -36.23 -10.54 5.71
N VAL A 619 -37.04 -11.52 5.30
CA VAL A 619 -37.62 -12.51 6.20
C VAL A 619 -36.71 -13.73 6.22
N ASN A 620 -36.22 -14.08 7.40
CA ASN A 620 -35.33 -15.21 7.61
C ASN A 620 -36.05 -16.32 8.38
N LYS A 621 -36.03 -17.55 7.87
CA LYS A 621 -36.62 -18.71 8.52
C LYS A 621 -35.65 -19.88 8.50
N LEU A 622 -35.22 -20.33 9.68
CA LEU A 622 -34.53 -21.60 9.82
C LEU A 622 -35.55 -22.73 9.89
N VAL A 623 -35.48 -23.67 8.95
CA VAL A 623 -36.43 -24.77 8.77
C VAL A 623 -35.71 -26.10 8.98
N ALA A 624 -36.32 -27.03 9.73
CA ALA A 624 -35.81 -28.40 9.83
C ALA A 624 -36.12 -29.18 8.55
N VAL A 625 -35.20 -30.03 8.12
CA VAL A 625 -35.37 -30.84 6.91
C VAL A 625 -36.09 -32.13 7.24
N ASN A 626 -37.27 -32.31 6.67
CA ASN A 626 -38.11 -33.50 6.85
C ASN A 626 -37.72 -34.62 5.88
N GLY A 627 -38.09 -35.86 6.18
CA GLY A 627 -37.83 -37.03 5.33
C GLY A 627 -36.46 -37.69 5.51
N SER A 628 -35.53 -37.03 6.21
CA SER A 628 -34.18 -37.55 6.43
C SER A 628 -34.07 -38.37 7.74
N ALA A 629 -34.41 -39.65 7.70
CA ALA A 629 -34.27 -40.54 8.87
C ALA A 629 -32.81 -40.70 9.35
N SER A 630 -31.84 -40.42 8.49
CA SER A 630 -30.39 -40.54 8.76
C SER A 630 -29.70 -39.23 9.17
N HIS A 631 -30.34 -38.07 9.06
CA HIS A 631 -29.75 -36.76 9.41
C HIS A 631 -30.73 -35.85 10.18
N PRO A 632 -31.02 -36.14 11.46
CA PRO A 632 -32.03 -35.43 12.25
C PRO A 632 -31.69 -33.95 12.53
N ASN A 633 -30.44 -33.54 12.30
CA ASN A 633 -29.96 -32.16 12.50
C ASN A 633 -29.83 -31.37 11.19
N ALA A 634 -30.37 -31.90 10.08
CA ALA A 634 -30.40 -31.20 8.81
C ALA A 634 -31.36 -30.00 8.90
N THR A 635 -30.88 -28.83 8.50
CA THR A 635 -31.66 -27.59 8.49
C THR A 635 -31.43 -26.83 7.20
N ALA A 636 -32.31 -25.87 6.91
CA ALA A 636 -32.12 -24.92 5.82
C ALA A 636 -32.51 -23.53 6.31
N LEU A 637 -31.62 -22.54 6.15
CA LEU A 637 -32.00 -21.14 6.27
C LEU A 637 -32.67 -20.73 4.96
N VAL A 638 -33.89 -20.25 5.05
CA VAL A 638 -34.63 -19.66 3.93
C VAL A 638 -34.71 -18.15 4.17
N THR A 639 -34.23 -17.37 3.20
CA THR A 639 -34.30 -15.91 3.21
C THR A 639 -35.17 -15.44 2.07
N VAL A 640 -36.22 -14.66 2.39
CA VAL A 640 -37.10 -14.03 1.41
C VAL A 640 -36.90 -12.53 1.47
N ARG A 641 -36.49 -11.93 0.35
CA ARG A 641 -36.23 -10.50 0.23
C ARG A 641 -37.13 -9.89 -0.85
N PRO A 642 -37.86 -8.81 -0.54
CA PRO A 642 -38.60 -8.06 -1.54
C PRO A 642 -37.64 -7.40 -2.55
N GLU A 643 -37.89 -7.65 -3.84
CA GLU A 643 -37.18 -7.04 -4.96
C GLU A 643 -38.19 -6.37 -5.91
N VAL A 644 -37.71 -5.68 -6.95
CA VAL A 644 -38.60 -5.03 -7.92
C VAL A 644 -39.35 -6.09 -8.73
N GLY A 645 -40.66 -6.21 -8.48
CA GLY A 645 -41.61 -7.04 -9.24
C GLY A 645 -41.71 -8.51 -8.81
N LEU A 646 -40.69 -9.06 -8.17
CA LEU A 646 -40.65 -10.42 -7.60
C LEU A 646 -39.98 -10.38 -6.21
N ASP A 647 -39.93 -11.51 -5.53
CA ASP A 647 -39.14 -11.67 -4.32
C ASP A 647 -37.94 -12.56 -4.63
N MET A 648 -36.79 -12.17 -4.09
CA MET A 648 -35.63 -13.03 -4.04
C MET A 648 -35.86 -14.08 -2.95
N PHE A 649 -35.64 -15.34 -3.30
CA PHE A 649 -35.82 -16.49 -2.42
C PHE A 649 -34.52 -17.29 -2.38
N GLN A 650 -33.82 -17.23 -1.26
CA GLN A 650 -32.55 -17.92 -1.02
C GLN A 650 -32.71 -19.06 -0.03
N VAL A 651 -32.02 -20.16 -0.28
CA VAL A 651 -32.02 -21.34 0.57
C VAL A 651 -30.58 -21.78 0.80
N ILE A 652 -30.21 -21.91 2.07
CA ILE A 652 -28.88 -22.34 2.51
C ILE A 652 -29.05 -23.58 3.36
N GLY A 653 -28.75 -24.74 2.79
CA GLY A 653 -28.79 -26.02 3.49
C GLY A 653 -27.72 -26.13 4.57
N ARG A 654 -27.91 -26.98 5.58
CA ARG A 654 -26.90 -27.32 6.59
C ARG A 654 -27.04 -28.78 6.97
N ASN A 655 -25.91 -29.49 7.03
CA ASN A 655 -25.86 -30.93 7.32
C ASN A 655 -26.75 -31.77 6.40
N LEU A 656 -26.88 -31.37 5.13
CA LEU A 656 -27.66 -32.12 4.15
C LEU A 656 -26.92 -33.38 3.71
N ARG A 657 -27.68 -34.41 3.34
CA ARG A 657 -27.14 -35.61 2.69
C ARG A 657 -26.70 -35.27 1.27
N LEU A 658 -25.45 -35.60 0.97
CA LEU A 658 -24.90 -35.38 -0.37
C LEU A 658 -25.64 -36.23 -1.42
N ASN A 659 -25.76 -35.67 -2.62
CA ASN A 659 -26.44 -36.22 -3.79
C ASN A 659 -27.93 -36.54 -3.57
N ALA A 660 -28.54 -36.06 -2.47
CA ALA A 660 -29.98 -36.08 -2.28
C ALA A 660 -30.62 -34.82 -2.87
N THR A 661 -31.87 -34.96 -3.33
CA THR A 661 -32.66 -33.83 -3.82
C THR A 661 -33.61 -33.36 -2.74
N TYR A 662 -33.71 -32.04 -2.59
CA TYR A 662 -34.51 -31.38 -1.58
C TYR A 662 -35.55 -30.51 -2.26
N GLU A 663 -36.79 -30.60 -1.81
CA GLU A 663 -37.89 -29.74 -2.23
C GLU A 663 -38.20 -28.72 -1.15
N VAL A 664 -38.33 -27.46 -1.55
CA VAL A 664 -38.84 -26.39 -0.69
C VAL A 664 -40.27 -26.09 -1.10
N SER A 665 -41.18 -26.08 -0.13
CA SER A 665 -42.61 -25.86 -0.36
C SER A 665 -43.21 -24.91 0.68
N ALA A 666 -44.29 -24.21 0.30
CA ALA A 666 -45.05 -23.37 1.21
C ALA A 666 -46.55 -23.42 0.89
N ALA A 667 -47.39 -23.15 1.89
CA ALA A 667 -48.84 -23.02 1.73
C ALA A 667 -49.18 -21.74 0.96
N CYS A 668 -49.95 -21.89 -0.12
CA CYS A 668 -50.48 -20.77 -0.89
C CYS A 668 -51.69 -20.16 -0.16
N ARG A 669 -51.64 -18.86 0.13
CA ARG A 669 -52.71 -18.12 0.83
C ARG A 669 -54.00 -18.08 0.02
N ALA A 670 -53.90 -17.88 -1.29
CA ALA A 670 -55.06 -17.82 -2.20
C ALA A 670 -55.61 -19.19 -2.61
N CYS A 671 -54.87 -20.27 -2.34
CA CYS A 671 -55.20 -21.64 -2.73
C CYS A 671 -55.73 -22.45 -1.55
N SER A 672 -56.44 -21.81 -0.60
CA SER A 672 -56.96 -22.46 0.61
C SER A 672 -55.90 -23.21 1.44
N GLY A 673 -54.65 -22.71 1.45
CA GLY A 673 -53.55 -23.32 2.21
C GLY A 673 -52.93 -24.56 1.56
N VAL A 674 -53.27 -24.89 0.31
CA VAL A 674 -52.61 -25.98 -0.42
C VAL A 674 -51.10 -25.70 -0.48
N LYS A 675 -50.30 -26.70 -0.11
CA LYS A 675 -48.84 -26.67 -0.16
C LYS A 675 -48.37 -26.78 -1.62
N ILE A 676 -47.60 -25.81 -2.06
CA ILE A 676 -47.06 -25.73 -3.42
C ILE A 676 -45.53 -25.91 -3.37
N PRO A 677 -44.96 -26.80 -4.19
CA PRO A 677 -43.51 -26.87 -4.42
C PRO A 677 -43.02 -25.56 -5.06
N LEU A 678 -42.00 -24.94 -4.48
CA LEU A 678 -41.44 -23.67 -4.91
C LEU A 678 -40.12 -23.85 -5.66
N LEU A 679 -39.24 -24.70 -5.14
CA LEU A 679 -37.88 -24.89 -5.61
C LEU A 679 -37.42 -26.31 -5.30
N GLU A 680 -36.63 -26.89 -6.20
CA GLU A 680 -35.89 -28.13 -5.95
C GLU A 680 -34.40 -27.91 -6.14
N PHE A 681 -33.58 -28.57 -5.32
CA PHE A 681 -32.13 -28.54 -5.46
C PHE A 681 -31.48 -29.83 -4.98
N THR A 682 -30.31 -30.15 -5.55
CA THR A 682 -29.51 -31.30 -5.12
C THR A 682 -28.32 -30.82 -4.31
N ALA A 683 -28.09 -31.43 -3.15
CA ALA A 683 -26.89 -31.17 -2.35
C ALA A 683 -25.67 -31.85 -3.00
N ALA A 684 -25.04 -31.22 -3.98
CA ALA A 684 -23.88 -31.76 -4.68
C ALA A 684 -22.55 -31.29 -4.05
N VAL A 685 -21.49 -32.08 -4.21
CA VAL A 685 -20.12 -31.67 -3.88
C VAL A 685 -19.51 -30.98 -5.11
N PRO A 686 -18.91 -29.78 -4.97
CA PRO A 686 -18.28 -29.09 -6.10
C PRO A 686 -17.06 -29.83 -6.68
N THR A 687 -16.40 -30.71 -5.89
CA THR A 687 -15.22 -31.47 -6.31
C THR A 687 -15.38 -32.98 -6.06
N PRO A 688 -15.20 -33.85 -7.07
CA PRO A 688 -15.23 -35.31 -6.87
C PRO A 688 -14.13 -35.77 -5.89
N GLY A 689 -14.51 -36.46 -4.80
CA GLY A 689 -13.59 -37.06 -3.83
C GLY A 689 -13.47 -36.35 -2.46
N GLU A 690 -14.07 -35.16 -2.30
CA GLU A 690 -14.02 -34.40 -1.04
C GLU A 690 -15.24 -34.72 -0.14
N ALA A 691 -15.24 -35.92 0.46
CA ALA A 691 -16.32 -36.39 1.35
C ALA A 691 -16.40 -35.68 2.73
N ARG A 692 -15.59 -34.63 2.95
CA ARG A 692 -15.48 -33.92 4.26
C ARG A 692 -16.29 -32.64 4.36
N CYS A 693 -16.98 -32.24 3.29
CA CYS A 693 -17.70 -30.96 3.29
C CYS A 693 -18.94 -31.03 4.19
N ALA A 694 -19.00 -30.18 5.21
CA ALA A 694 -20.27 -29.76 5.80
C ALA A 694 -20.93 -28.82 4.77
N THR A 695 -21.49 -29.38 3.69
CA THR A 695 -21.99 -28.57 2.58
C THR A 695 -23.20 -27.77 3.01
N ALA A 696 -23.11 -26.46 2.80
CA ALA A 696 -24.25 -25.58 2.74
C ALA A 696 -24.54 -25.24 1.28
N PRO A 697 -25.26 -26.10 0.52
CA PRO A 697 -25.67 -25.71 -0.82
C PRO A 697 -26.51 -24.43 -0.70
N GLN A 698 -26.08 -23.41 -1.42
CA GLN A 698 -26.78 -22.13 -1.53
C GLN A 698 -27.53 -22.13 -2.86
N VAL A 699 -28.83 -21.85 -2.80
CA VAL A 699 -29.71 -21.86 -3.97
C VAL A 699 -30.50 -20.56 -3.99
N LEU A 700 -30.68 -20.01 -5.17
CA LEU A 700 -31.30 -18.72 -5.40
C LEU A 700 -32.41 -18.87 -6.46
N GLY A 701 -33.59 -18.36 -6.15
CA GLY A 701 -34.73 -18.25 -7.06
C GLY A 701 -35.38 -16.87 -6.98
N PHE A 702 -36.17 -16.55 -8.01
CA PHE A 702 -36.94 -15.31 -8.07
C PHE A 702 -38.37 -15.60 -8.48
N PHE A 703 -39.32 -15.31 -7.60
CA PHE A 703 -40.74 -15.48 -7.84
C PHE A 703 -41.54 -14.65 -6.84
N LYS A 704 -42.83 -14.43 -7.12
CA LYS A 704 -43.69 -13.68 -6.19
C LYS A 704 -44.01 -14.57 -4.98
N PHE A 705 -43.35 -14.31 -3.87
CA PHE A 705 -43.55 -15.00 -2.60
C PHE A 705 -44.45 -14.18 -1.66
N ASN A 706 -44.09 -12.92 -1.44
CA ASN A 706 -44.75 -12.03 -0.50
C ASN A 706 -46.19 -11.77 -0.95
N GLY A 707 -47.12 -11.96 -0.02
CA GLY A 707 -48.56 -11.90 -0.29
C GLY A 707 -49.15 -13.11 -1.03
N VAL A 708 -48.33 -14.07 -1.48
CA VAL A 708 -48.79 -15.28 -2.18
C VAL A 708 -48.70 -16.51 -1.27
N TYR A 709 -47.57 -16.70 -0.61
CA TYR A 709 -47.31 -17.85 0.26
C TYR A 709 -47.19 -17.43 1.72
N ASP A 710 -47.36 -18.40 2.62
CA ASP A 710 -47.15 -18.23 4.04
C ASP A 710 -45.75 -18.65 4.47
N VAL A 711 -44.95 -17.70 4.95
CA VAL A 711 -43.55 -17.94 5.33
C VAL A 711 -43.42 -18.90 6.50
N ASP A 712 -44.40 -18.93 7.40
CA ASP A 712 -44.39 -19.85 8.54
C ASP A 712 -44.77 -21.28 8.17
N SER A 713 -45.25 -21.50 6.95
CA SER A 713 -45.59 -22.82 6.40
C SER A 713 -44.47 -23.45 5.56
N LEU A 714 -43.30 -22.79 5.51
CA LEU A 714 -42.14 -23.28 4.79
C LEU A 714 -41.71 -24.64 5.32
N GLU A 715 -41.57 -25.60 4.41
CA GLU A 715 -40.95 -26.89 4.70
C GLU A 715 -39.90 -27.20 3.65
N VAL A 716 -38.86 -27.91 4.10
CA VAL A 716 -37.86 -28.51 3.24
C VAL A 716 -37.94 -30.01 3.42
N TYR A 717 -38.11 -30.75 2.33
CA TYR A 717 -38.26 -32.20 2.33
C TYR A 717 -37.18 -32.85 1.48
N GLU A 718 -36.50 -33.86 2.04
CA GLU A 718 -35.60 -34.72 1.27
C GLU A 718 -36.42 -35.73 0.45
N LYS A 719 -36.35 -35.64 -0.88
CA LYS A 719 -37.10 -36.49 -1.82
C LYS A 719 -36.59 -37.92 -1.92
#